data_AF-A0A1M5XXE0-F1
#
_entry.id   AF-A0A1M5XXE0-F1
#
_cell.length_a   1.000
_cell.length_b   1.000
_cell.length_c   1.000
_cell.angle_alpha   90.00
_cell.angle_beta   90.00
_cell.angle_gamma   90.00
#
_symmetry.space_group_name_H-M   'P 1'
#
loop_
_entity.id
_entity.type
_entity.pdbx_description
1 polymer ?
#
loop_
_entity_poly.entity_id
_entity_poly.type
_entity_poly.pdbx_seq_one_letter_code
_entity_poly.pdbx_strand_id
1 'polypeptide(L)'
;MVTIVKDYSKEYISNVENIIVKDLTSYLLARKKFFSNRWDDRRLEIVIRKSSIFNFFLDIEENSNVSVIIIKEIKDNTEIILTNYFGSTSNIFEILNISRDINKSQLERMKKEMVDSYFNEFPEVIQEEFLKKDSDNLLENMVYCYVFSKYKEHNYNSLVGNIYDEVYKLFRHDQKLKNYFESYKQDLLTYICKCNEILKENYKKIDTFMEFKSTKFLNEISGELKFESEFFLNKILEKFNYIRNFQEVKLTLQSFKEKFGYKIDDIDLLISDLEKIFAVKLDEFKKLDDWKEFFKNEYLKYNTPFLESNLESKIKIIEKKYKVNLQDLKNSINNIWSNSKNKFEIFYLNNYNNLHSSVSKEGLDYALSENIKYISSGKKTLLLFIDCLRYDIWREIKRELEIRGYVCQKEEVLLSAIPTVTSYCKKILYNGKKYNQIYNGDNLKGIHNLFFERKFKKIDNSGELLEYIEDYDVFLYEILDIDYFFHNIKELDLNYISNSISVKLDKLFSNFKAEDLDLIVMTDHGAIKLYDSGLKSIDFKDYLTENNLQFENHGRYIKIYGNYFNEVAYRNLKEKFYNSTVYHCIDRENMNKYYLPIVELNKENYFYLIYKNNFYPKCTGEYNHGGISLEEVMVPFGVFTTERKEYKEIEIEVKNNIIEADKVSEIILLIKNTNEINKFNAKLINIGAKANIPYFDENKLIQIPIKISYTEEKIMDILEIEFYFLNEKIEIKMSIEIFVKENKVKKFNQKIKNSRSLL
;
A
#
# COMPACT_ATOMS: atom_id res chain seq x y z
N MET A 1 21.71 -72.02 70.96
CA MET A 1 21.22 -70.63 71.16
C MET A 1 20.60 -70.16 69.84
N VAL A 2 19.33 -69.73 69.82
CA VAL A 2 18.60 -69.45 68.56
C VAL A 2 18.37 -67.96 68.40
N THR A 3 18.59 -67.41 67.21
CA THR A 3 18.32 -66.00 66.91
C THR A 3 17.28 -65.87 65.82
N ILE A 4 16.20 -65.12 66.08
CA ILE A 4 15.19 -64.79 65.08
C ILE A 4 15.57 -63.44 64.46
N VAL A 5 15.77 -63.42 63.15
CA VAL A 5 16.10 -62.21 62.39
C VAL A 5 14.90 -61.80 61.56
N LYS A 6 14.34 -60.62 61.84
CA LYS A 6 13.24 -60.01 61.07
C LYS A 6 13.87 -59.13 59.99
N ASP A 7 13.96 -59.66 58.76
CA ASP A 7 14.60 -59.01 57.60
C ASP A 7 13.61 -58.90 56.42
N TYR A 8 12.98 -57.72 56.27
CA TYR A 8 12.08 -57.45 55.16
C TYR A 8 12.79 -56.91 53.91
N SER A 9 14.03 -56.40 54.02
CA SER A 9 14.79 -55.92 52.86
C SER A 9 15.39 -57.06 52.04
N LYS A 10 15.47 -58.28 52.62
CA LYS A 10 16.10 -59.49 52.04
C LYS A 10 17.61 -59.38 51.89
N GLU A 11 18.22 -58.38 52.50
CA GLU A 11 19.65 -58.08 52.41
C GLU A 11 20.46 -58.76 53.51
N TYR A 12 19.80 -59.36 54.51
CA TYR A 12 20.51 -60.04 55.58
C TYR A 12 21.15 -61.33 55.08
N ILE A 13 22.46 -61.42 55.33
CA ILE A 13 23.30 -62.58 55.07
C ILE A 13 23.81 -63.08 56.41
N SER A 14 23.47 -64.33 56.72
CA SER A 14 23.88 -64.99 57.95
C SER A 14 25.17 -65.78 57.72
N ASN A 15 26.10 -65.70 58.68
CA ASN A 15 27.37 -66.43 58.69
C ASN A 15 27.33 -67.69 59.57
N VAL A 16 26.14 -68.08 60.04
CA VAL A 16 25.90 -69.28 60.85
C VAL A 16 24.80 -70.12 60.18
N GLU A 17 24.58 -71.34 60.69
CA GLU A 17 23.51 -72.20 60.17
C GLU A 17 22.16 -71.46 60.30
N ASN A 18 21.47 -71.26 59.17
CA ASN A 18 20.22 -70.51 59.15
C ASN A 18 19.10 -71.24 58.38
N ILE A 19 17.87 -70.83 58.68
CA ILE A 19 16.69 -71.17 57.90
C ILE A 19 15.99 -69.87 57.51
N ILE A 20 15.82 -69.67 56.20
CA ILE A 20 15.05 -68.56 55.65
C ILE A 20 13.59 -68.99 55.52
N VAL A 21 12.71 -68.34 56.28
CA VAL A 21 11.27 -68.60 56.25
C VAL A 21 10.61 -67.74 55.16
N LYS A 22 10.06 -68.42 54.15
CA LYS A 22 9.44 -67.80 52.96
C LYS A 22 7.97 -68.18 52.78
N ASP A 23 7.54 -69.27 53.41
CA ASP A 23 6.21 -69.90 53.30
C ASP A 23 5.93 -70.80 54.53
N LEU A 24 4.75 -71.44 54.55
CA LEU A 24 4.33 -72.31 55.66
C LEU A 24 5.20 -73.58 55.78
N THR A 25 5.72 -74.09 54.67
CA THR A 25 6.59 -75.28 54.65
C THR A 25 7.94 -75.00 55.32
N SER A 26 8.56 -73.88 54.96
CA SER A 26 9.81 -73.41 55.57
C SER A 26 9.61 -72.98 57.03
N TYR A 27 8.42 -72.49 57.39
CA TYR A 27 8.02 -72.27 58.79
C TYR A 27 8.01 -73.56 59.61
N LEU A 28 7.35 -74.61 59.13
CA LEU A 28 7.29 -75.90 59.83
C LEU A 28 8.68 -76.53 59.98
N LEU A 29 9.53 -76.37 58.96
CA LEU A 29 10.93 -76.81 59.01
C LEU A 29 11.73 -76.04 60.07
N ALA A 30 11.56 -74.72 60.13
CA ALA A 30 12.18 -73.86 61.14
C ALA A 30 11.74 -74.25 62.56
N ARG A 31 10.44 -74.51 62.79
CA ARG A 31 9.95 -75.02 64.08
C ARG A 31 10.58 -76.35 64.46
N LYS A 32 10.64 -77.29 63.53
CA LYS A 32 11.21 -78.62 63.80
C LYS A 32 12.68 -78.51 64.22
N LYS A 33 13.47 -77.70 63.50
CA LYS A 33 14.89 -77.45 63.84
C LYS A 33 15.05 -76.69 65.15
N PHE A 34 14.15 -75.75 65.47
CA PHE A 34 14.15 -75.06 66.75
C PHE A 34 14.05 -76.04 67.92
N PHE A 35 13.07 -76.95 67.90
CA PHE A 35 12.90 -77.92 68.99
C PHE A 35 14.05 -78.94 69.08
N SER A 36 14.65 -79.34 67.96
CA SER A 36 15.81 -80.25 67.98
C SER A 36 17.09 -79.57 68.50
N ASN A 37 17.30 -78.29 68.20
CA ASN A 37 18.47 -77.53 68.64
C ASN A 37 18.31 -76.91 70.04
N ARG A 38 17.18 -77.13 70.74
CA ARG A 38 16.93 -76.57 72.07
C ARG A 38 17.88 -77.12 73.16
N TRP A 39 18.45 -78.30 72.92
CA TRP A 39 19.31 -79.04 73.84
C TRP A 39 20.76 -79.19 73.33
N ASP A 40 21.09 -78.50 72.24
CA ASP A 40 22.39 -78.57 71.57
C ASP A 40 23.03 -77.18 71.56
N ASP A 41 24.35 -77.08 71.81
CA ASP A 41 25.08 -75.81 71.92
C ASP A 41 25.29 -75.09 70.57
N ARG A 42 24.73 -75.64 69.49
CA ARG A 42 24.79 -75.06 68.15
C ARG A 42 23.98 -73.76 68.04
N ARG A 43 24.53 -72.79 67.29
CA ARG A 43 23.86 -71.51 66.96
C ARG A 43 23.03 -71.67 65.69
N LEU A 44 21.74 -71.32 65.76
CA LEU A 44 20.80 -71.38 64.64
C LEU A 44 20.12 -70.03 64.46
N GLU A 45 20.06 -69.53 63.22
CA GLU A 45 19.31 -68.32 62.88
C GLU A 45 18.04 -68.63 62.08
N ILE A 46 16.92 -68.04 62.46
CA ILE A 46 15.65 -68.13 61.72
C ILE A 46 15.38 -66.74 61.12
N VAL A 47 15.55 -66.62 59.80
CA VAL A 47 15.39 -65.35 59.08
C VAL A 47 14.00 -65.27 58.47
N ILE A 48 13.16 -64.38 59.00
CA ILE A 48 11.77 -64.20 58.57
C ILE A 48 11.72 -63.02 57.58
N ARG A 49 11.28 -63.30 56.35
CA ARG A 49 11.22 -62.30 55.27
C ARG A 49 9.80 -61.84 54.88
N LYS A 50 8.77 -62.36 55.56
CA LYS A 50 7.37 -61.99 55.36
C LYS A 50 6.69 -61.72 56.69
N SER A 51 6.09 -60.54 56.83
CA SER A 51 5.45 -60.10 58.08
C SER A 51 4.25 -60.95 58.46
N SER A 52 3.51 -61.47 57.48
CA SER A 52 2.34 -62.34 57.75
C SER A 52 2.69 -63.67 58.42
N ILE A 53 3.93 -64.15 58.29
CA ILE A 53 4.38 -65.43 58.89
C ILE A 53 4.92 -65.21 60.31
N PHE A 54 5.24 -63.96 60.68
CA PHE A 54 5.81 -63.62 61.97
C PHE A 54 4.91 -64.01 63.14
N ASN A 55 3.60 -63.80 63.03
CA ASN A 55 2.64 -64.13 64.09
C ASN A 55 2.69 -65.61 64.53
N PHE A 56 3.18 -66.49 63.65
CA PHE A 56 3.33 -67.91 63.97
C PHE A 56 4.58 -68.26 64.79
N PHE A 57 5.47 -67.29 65.08
CA PHE A 57 6.68 -67.46 65.89
C PHE A 57 6.61 -66.76 67.25
N LEU A 58 5.50 -66.09 67.59
CA LEU A 58 5.34 -65.37 68.87
C LEU A 58 5.58 -66.30 70.08
N ASP A 59 5.11 -67.55 70.00
CA ASP A 59 5.30 -68.57 71.05
C ASP A 59 6.77 -69.00 71.23
N ILE A 60 7.59 -68.84 70.19
CA ILE A 60 9.02 -69.17 70.19
C ILE A 60 9.87 -67.98 70.65
N GLU A 61 9.44 -66.76 70.31
CA GLU A 61 10.10 -65.50 70.70
C GLU A 61 10.16 -65.33 72.22
N GLU A 62 9.16 -65.80 72.96
CA GLU A 62 9.09 -65.70 74.43
C GLU A 62 10.00 -66.70 75.18
N ASN A 63 10.74 -67.56 74.47
CA ASN A 63 11.64 -68.53 75.12
C ASN A 63 12.94 -67.86 75.58
N SER A 64 13.37 -68.15 76.81
CA SER A 64 14.57 -67.54 77.44
C SER A 64 15.88 -67.75 76.67
N ASN A 65 15.93 -68.72 75.75
CA ASN A 65 17.12 -69.09 74.99
C ASN A 65 17.12 -68.54 73.54
N VAL A 66 16.22 -67.59 73.25
CA VAL A 66 16.01 -66.96 71.94
C VAL A 66 16.35 -65.47 71.99
N SER A 67 17.09 -64.96 71.01
CA SER A 67 17.32 -63.52 70.81
C SER A 67 16.69 -63.04 69.50
N VAL A 68 16.22 -61.79 69.46
CA VAL A 68 15.52 -61.23 68.29
C VAL A 68 16.28 -60.02 67.75
N ILE A 69 16.51 -60.01 66.43
CA ILE A 69 17.19 -58.91 65.73
C ILE A 69 16.25 -58.36 64.65
N ILE A 70 16.10 -57.04 64.58
CA ILE A 70 15.26 -56.32 63.60
C ILE A 70 16.17 -55.43 62.74
N ILE A 71 16.09 -55.55 61.40
CA ILE A 71 17.10 -54.97 60.50
C ILE A 71 16.69 -53.64 59.84
N LYS A 72 15.43 -53.41 59.41
CA LYS A 72 14.90 -52.08 59.02
C LYS A 72 13.42 -52.08 58.58
N GLU A 73 12.76 -50.93 58.77
CA GLU A 73 11.42 -50.56 58.28
C GLU A 73 11.56 -49.65 57.02
N ILE A 74 10.72 -49.83 55.99
CA ILE A 74 10.80 -49.08 54.70
C ILE A 74 10.07 -47.75 54.83
N LYS A 75 10.73 -46.63 54.49
CA LYS A 75 10.10 -45.32 54.22
C LYS A 75 9.40 -45.34 52.85
N ASP A 76 8.28 -44.63 52.75
CA ASP A 76 7.25 -44.68 51.72
C ASP A 76 7.73 -44.77 50.26
N ASN A 77 7.12 -45.72 49.53
CA ASN A 77 7.42 -46.08 48.14
C ASN A 77 6.96 -45.00 47.14
N THR A 78 6.17 -44.02 47.56
CA THR A 78 5.43 -43.12 46.68
C THR A 78 6.21 -41.84 46.33
N GLU A 79 7.02 -41.27 47.24
CA GLU A 79 7.90 -40.11 46.95
C GLU A 79 8.90 -40.38 45.81
N ILE A 80 9.47 -41.60 45.78
CA ILE A 80 10.38 -42.04 44.72
C ILE A 80 9.64 -42.14 43.39
N ILE A 81 8.40 -42.63 43.41
CA ILE A 81 7.56 -42.74 42.21
C ILE A 81 7.20 -41.35 41.67
N LEU A 82 6.83 -40.41 42.55
CA LEU A 82 6.55 -39.01 42.17
C LEU A 82 7.75 -38.34 41.51
N THR A 83 8.93 -38.48 42.11
CA THR A 83 10.18 -37.92 41.57
C THR A 83 10.54 -38.52 40.20
N ASN A 84 10.23 -39.81 39.97
CA ASN A 84 10.47 -40.45 38.67
C ASN A 84 9.54 -39.95 37.56
N TYR A 85 8.28 -39.62 37.87
CA TYR A 85 7.32 -39.15 36.86
C TYR A 85 7.43 -37.65 36.59
N PHE A 86 7.58 -36.84 37.63
CA PHE A 86 7.49 -35.37 37.53
C PHE A 86 8.86 -34.69 37.66
N GLY A 87 9.91 -35.41 38.05
CA GLY A 87 11.23 -34.84 38.26
C GLY A 87 11.20 -33.71 39.29
N SER A 88 11.84 -32.60 38.96
CA SER A 88 11.83 -31.37 39.77
C SER A 88 10.84 -30.32 39.26
N THR A 89 9.91 -30.67 38.35
CA THR A 89 8.98 -29.67 37.84
C THR A 89 8.00 -29.23 38.93
N SER A 90 7.78 -27.93 38.98
CA SER A 90 6.75 -27.30 39.80
C SER A 90 5.63 -26.72 38.94
N ASN A 91 5.67 -26.95 37.62
CA ASN A 91 4.67 -26.47 36.69
C ASN A 91 3.43 -27.35 36.72
N ILE A 92 2.33 -26.79 37.21
CA ILE A 92 1.08 -27.52 37.40
C ILE A 92 0.48 -28.08 36.10
N PHE A 93 0.66 -27.38 34.97
CA PHE A 93 0.16 -27.84 33.67
C PHE A 93 0.93 -29.06 33.17
N GLU A 94 2.26 -29.05 33.37
CA GLU A 94 3.12 -30.19 33.06
C GLU A 94 2.76 -31.39 33.94
N ILE A 95 2.58 -31.18 35.24
CA ILE A 95 2.20 -32.23 36.19
C ILE A 95 0.87 -32.85 35.78
N LEU A 96 -0.15 -32.05 35.48
CA LEU A 96 -1.45 -32.56 35.07
C LEU A 96 -1.42 -33.27 33.72
N ASN A 97 -0.64 -32.77 32.76
CA ASN A 97 -0.49 -33.41 31.45
C ASN A 97 0.23 -34.76 31.56
N ILE A 98 1.30 -34.85 32.35
CA ILE A 98 1.96 -36.13 32.65
C ILE A 98 0.99 -37.08 33.37
N SER A 99 0.22 -36.56 34.32
CA SER A 99 -0.73 -37.36 35.12
C SER A 99 -1.81 -38.03 34.28
N ARG A 100 -2.25 -37.39 33.19
CA ARG A 100 -3.21 -37.97 32.22
C ARG A 100 -2.70 -39.29 31.64
N ASP A 101 -1.39 -39.39 31.40
CA ASP A 101 -0.79 -40.53 30.71
C ASP A 101 -0.39 -41.64 31.69
N ILE A 102 -0.51 -41.42 33.00
CA ILE A 102 -0.30 -42.42 34.06
C ILE A 102 -1.49 -43.37 34.15
N ASN A 103 -1.23 -44.65 34.42
CA ASN A 103 -2.29 -45.63 34.64
C ASN A 103 -3.20 -45.20 35.82
N LYS A 104 -4.54 -45.22 35.61
CA LYS A 104 -5.54 -44.83 36.61
C LYS A 104 -5.31 -45.45 38.00
N SER A 105 -5.02 -46.74 38.08
CA SER A 105 -4.81 -47.42 39.37
C SER A 105 -3.55 -46.97 40.11
N GLN A 106 -2.53 -46.51 39.38
CA GLN A 106 -1.30 -45.96 39.94
C GLN A 106 -1.50 -44.50 40.36
N LEU A 107 -2.15 -43.70 39.50
CA LEU A 107 -2.49 -42.32 39.79
C LEU A 107 -3.33 -42.20 41.06
N GLU A 108 -4.38 -43.03 41.23
CA GLU A 108 -5.22 -43.03 42.43
C GLU A 108 -4.44 -43.28 43.73
N ARG A 109 -3.35 -44.04 43.68
CA ARG A 109 -2.49 -44.27 44.86
C ARG A 109 -1.61 -43.08 45.20
N MET A 110 -1.29 -42.25 44.21
CA MET A 110 -0.38 -41.11 44.33
C MET A 110 -1.11 -39.80 44.59
N LYS A 111 -2.41 -39.72 44.23
CA LYS A 111 -3.22 -38.49 44.27
C LYS A 111 -3.10 -37.69 45.57
N LYS A 112 -3.16 -38.34 46.73
CA LYS A 112 -3.09 -37.65 48.03
C LYS A 112 -1.75 -36.96 48.25
N GLU A 113 -0.64 -37.67 48.00
CA GLU A 113 0.70 -37.11 48.15
C GLU A 113 1.01 -36.05 47.08
N MET A 114 0.43 -36.19 45.88
CA MET A 114 0.50 -35.16 44.84
C MET A 114 -0.18 -33.87 45.28
N VAL A 115 -1.33 -33.95 45.95
CA VAL A 115 -2.01 -32.76 46.48
C VAL A 115 -1.11 -32.05 47.49
N ASP A 116 -0.54 -32.79 48.44
CA ASP A 116 0.34 -32.24 49.48
C ASP A 116 1.63 -31.62 48.90
N SER A 117 2.16 -32.20 47.83
CA SER A 117 3.45 -31.81 47.23
C SER A 117 3.35 -30.72 46.17
N TYR A 118 2.28 -30.74 45.35
CA TYR A 118 2.18 -29.92 44.13
C TYR A 118 0.94 -29.02 44.07
N PHE A 119 -0.14 -29.36 44.79
CA PHE A 119 -1.39 -28.59 44.77
C PHE A 119 -1.66 -27.81 46.07
N ASN A 120 -0.76 -27.87 47.04
CA ASN A 120 -0.90 -27.23 48.35
C ASN A 120 -1.09 -25.70 48.29
N GLU A 121 -0.55 -25.04 47.26
CA GLU A 121 -0.69 -23.61 47.00
C GLU A 121 -2.04 -23.24 46.35
N PHE A 122 -2.87 -24.21 45.93
CA PHE A 122 -4.15 -23.98 45.26
C PHE A 122 -5.34 -24.10 46.24
N PRO A 123 -6.50 -23.48 45.94
CA PRO A 123 -7.70 -23.57 46.78
C PRO A 123 -8.15 -25.01 46.99
N GLU A 124 -8.80 -25.27 48.13
CA GLU A 124 -9.36 -26.59 48.46
C GLU A 124 -10.23 -27.15 47.33
N VAL A 125 -10.96 -26.29 46.62
CA VAL A 125 -11.77 -26.68 45.45
C VAL A 125 -10.94 -27.38 44.37
N ILE A 126 -9.74 -26.91 44.05
CA ILE A 126 -8.85 -27.54 43.05
C ILE A 126 -8.27 -28.85 43.58
N GLN A 127 -7.89 -28.87 44.84
CA GLN A 127 -7.36 -30.07 45.49
C GLN A 127 -8.41 -31.18 45.50
N GLU A 128 -9.64 -30.87 45.89
CA GLU A 128 -10.77 -31.80 45.87
C GLU A 128 -11.12 -32.26 44.46
N GLU A 129 -11.07 -31.36 43.48
CA GLU A 129 -11.36 -31.68 42.08
C GLU A 129 -10.31 -32.61 41.47
N PHE A 130 -9.03 -32.43 41.80
CA PHE A 130 -7.98 -33.37 41.40
C PHE A 130 -8.19 -34.77 42.01
N LEU A 131 -8.66 -34.82 43.27
CA LEU A 131 -8.99 -36.09 43.92
C LEU A 131 -10.21 -36.77 43.26
N LYS A 132 -11.27 -36.00 42.96
CA LYS A 132 -12.57 -36.51 42.49
C LYS A 132 -12.65 -36.78 40.98
N LYS A 133 -11.99 -35.96 40.15
CA LYS A 133 -12.08 -36.02 38.69
C LYS A 133 -10.81 -36.58 38.04
N ASP A 134 -10.89 -36.77 36.72
CA ASP A 134 -9.76 -37.15 35.89
C ASP A 134 -8.81 -35.96 35.68
N SER A 135 -7.50 -36.21 35.64
CA SER A 135 -6.48 -35.17 35.47
C SER A 135 -6.64 -34.41 34.15
N ASP A 136 -7.14 -35.07 33.10
CA ASP A 136 -7.45 -34.45 31.81
C ASP A 136 -8.54 -33.37 31.93
N ASN A 137 -9.59 -33.64 32.72
CA ASN A 137 -10.69 -32.71 32.93
C ASN A 137 -10.23 -31.49 33.74
N LEU A 138 -9.42 -31.72 34.78
CA LEU A 138 -8.85 -30.63 35.55
C LEU A 138 -7.89 -29.76 34.72
N LEU A 139 -7.05 -30.40 33.88
CA LEU A 139 -6.17 -29.69 32.95
C LEU A 139 -6.97 -28.81 31.98
N GLU A 140 -8.02 -29.35 31.36
CA GLU A 140 -8.92 -28.61 30.47
C GLU A 140 -9.51 -27.38 31.17
N ASN A 141 -10.07 -27.57 32.37
CA ASN A 141 -10.68 -26.47 33.12
C ASN A 141 -9.65 -25.42 33.57
N MET A 142 -8.43 -25.83 33.96
CA MET A 142 -7.36 -24.89 34.29
C MET A 142 -6.93 -24.06 33.07
N VAL A 143 -6.86 -24.67 31.88
CA VAL A 143 -6.63 -23.94 30.63
C VAL A 143 -7.77 -22.95 30.36
N TYR A 144 -9.02 -23.34 30.61
CA TYR A 144 -10.18 -22.46 30.45
C TYR A 144 -10.11 -21.26 31.40
N CYS A 145 -9.79 -21.49 32.67
CA CYS A 145 -9.60 -20.43 33.66
C CYS A 145 -8.49 -19.46 33.24
N TYR A 146 -7.36 -19.96 32.73
CA TYR A 146 -6.26 -19.11 32.24
C TYR A 146 -6.68 -18.28 31.03
N VAL A 147 -7.12 -18.94 29.95
CA VAL A 147 -7.43 -18.29 28.67
C VAL A 147 -8.49 -17.22 28.88
N PHE A 148 -9.58 -17.54 29.58
CA PHE A 148 -10.66 -16.60 29.79
C PHE A 148 -10.47 -15.68 31.03
N SER A 149 -9.33 -15.73 31.72
CA SER A 149 -9.05 -14.91 32.92
C SER A 149 -9.14 -13.39 32.70
N LYS A 150 -8.96 -12.94 31.45
CA LYS A 150 -9.06 -11.52 31.05
C LYS A 150 -10.48 -11.05 30.76
N TYR A 151 -11.39 -12.00 30.55
CA TYR A 151 -12.80 -11.69 30.31
C TYR A 151 -13.45 -11.20 31.62
N LYS A 152 -14.53 -10.43 31.51
CA LYS A 152 -15.34 -10.07 32.69
C LYS A 152 -15.98 -11.33 33.28
N GLU A 153 -16.19 -11.35 34.59
CA GLU A 153 -16.67 -12.54 35.33
C GLU A 153 -17.98 -13.09 34.75
N HIS A 154 -18.93 -12.23 34.40
CA HIS A 154 -20.18 -12.68 33.77
C HIS A 154 -19.98 -13.25 32.36
N ASN A 155 -19.00 -12.76 31.60
CA ASN A 155 -18.63 -13.28 30.29
C ASN A 155 -17.93 -14.63 30.41
N TYR A 156 -17.03 -14.78 31.38
CA TYR A 156 -16.38 -16.05 31.73
C TYR A 156 -17.44 -17.10 32.10
N ASN A 157 -18.35 -16.76 33.01
CA ASN A 157 -19.43 -17.65 33.44
C ASN A 157 -20.36 -18.06 32.28
N SER A 158 -20.54 -17.17 31.30
CA SER A 158 -21.32 -17.47 30.09
C SER A 158 -20.63 -18.45 29.13
N LEU A 159 -19.31 -18.58 29.21
CA LEU A 159 -18.50 -19.49 28.37
C LEU A 159 -18.32 -20.86 29.01
N VAL A 160 -17.99 -20.91 30.30
CA VAL A 160 -17.55 -22.14 30.99
C VAL A 160 -18.32 -22.48 32.26
N GLY A 161 -19.30 -21.66 32.66
CA GLY A 161 -20.11 -21.84 33.86
C GLY A 161 -19.41 -21.43 35.16
N ASN A 162 -20.14 -21.46 36.28
CA ASN A 162 -19.68 -20.96 37.59
C ASN A 162 -18.82 -21.98 38.38
N ILE A 163 -18.38 -23.07 37.76
CA ILE A 163 -17.81 -24.22 38.48
C ILE A 163 -16.43 -23.88 39.09
N TYR A 164 -15.76 -22.83 38.61
CA TYR A 164 -14.37 -22.50 38.98
C TYR A 164 -14.10 -21.00 39.22
N ASP A 165 -15.07 -20.26 39.78
CA ASP A 165 -14.95 -18.80 39.98
C ASP A 165 -13.72 -18.40 40.81
N GLU A 166 -13.36 -19.18 41.84
CA GLU A 166 -12.18 -18.94 42.68
C GLU A 166 -10.87 -19.10 41.90
N VAL A 167 -10.82 -20.09 41.02
CA VAL A 167 -9.65 -20.44 40.21
C VAL A 167 -9.45 -19.40 39.10
N TYR A 168 -10.54 -19.00 38.46
CA TYR A 168 -10.56 -17.88 37.53
C TYR A 168 -10.01 -16.59 38.18
N LYS A 169 -10.43 -16.28 39.41
CA LYS A 169 -9.92 -15.12 40.18
C LYS A 169 -8.43 -15.23 40.46
N LEU A 170 -7.92 -16.43 40.77
CA LEU A 170 -6.49 -16.66 40.96
C LEU A 170 -5.68 -16.40 39.69
N PHE A 171 -6.06 -17.00 38.55
CA PHE A 171 -5.36 -16.79 37.27
C PHE A 171 -5.33 -15.33 36.82
N ARG A 172 -6.32 -14.52 37.22
CA ARG A 172 -6.34 -13.09 36.91
C ARG A 172 -5.19 -12.34 37.57
N HIS A 173 -4.81 -12.72 38.80
CA HIS A 173 -3.86 -11.97 39.64
C HIS A 173 -2.49 -12.65 39.80
N ASP A 174 -2.42 -13.98 39.71
CA ASP A 174 -1.18 -14.74 39.94
C ASP A 174 -0.24 -14.69 38.73
N GLN A 175 1.00 -14.23 38.93
CA GLN A 175 2.01 -14.16 37.87
C GLN A 175 2.78 -15.48 37.68
N LYS A 176 2.94 -16.27 38.74
CA LYS A 176 3.63 -17.57 38.70
C LYS A 176 2.86 -18.54 37.82
N LEU A 177 1.53 -18.60 37.98
CA LEU A 177 0.66 -19.44 37.16
C LEU A 177 0.65 -19.03 35.68
N LYS A 178 0.73 -17.72 35.39
CA LYS A 178 0.87 -17.25 34.01
C LYS A 178 2.17 -17.70 33.38
N ASN A 179 3.27 -17.59 34.12
CA ASN A 179 4.58 -18.05 33.65
C ASN A 179 4.57 -19.57 33.40
N TYR A 180 3.89 -20.34 34.27
CA TYR A 180 3.72 -21.78 34.07
C TYR A 180 2.96 -22.10 32.79
N PHE A 181 1.81 -21.46 32.55
CA PHE A 181 1.06 -21.64 31.31
C PHE A 181 1.92 -21.30 30.08
N GLU A 182 2.56 -20.11 30.07
CA GLU A 182 3.36 -19.67 28.91
C GLU A 182 4.54 -20.61 28.64
N SER A 183 5.21 -21.12 29.67
CA SER A 183 6.32 -22.07 29.50
C SER A 183 5.90 -23.44 28.95
N TYR A 184 4.62 -23.81 29.10
CA TYR A 184 4.09 -25.13 28.72
C TYR A 184 3.02 -25.05 27.60
N LYS A 185 2.84 -23.87 27.02
CA LYS A 185 1.75 -23.55 26.08
C LYS A 185 1.68 -24.44 24.85
N GLN A 186 2.83 -24.86 24.32
CA GLN A 186 2.91 -25.68 23.11
C GLN A 186 2.24 -27.05 23.30
N ASP A 187 2.34 -27.63 24.49
CA ASP A 187 1.71 -28.91 24.83
C ASP A 187 0.21 -28.77 25.15
N LEU A 188 -0.29 -27.53 25.30
CA LEU A 188 -1.69 -27.23 25.63
C LEU A 188 -2.54 -26.84 24.42
N LEU A 189 -1.99 -26.86 23.20
CA LEU A 189 -2.66 -26.40 21.98
C LEU A 189 -4.03 -27.05 21.75
N THR A 190 -4.20 -28.33 22.07
CA THR A 190 -5.48 -29.04 21.93
C THR A 190 -6.57 -28.42 22.81
N TYR A 191 -6.26 -28.03 24.04
CA TYR A 191 -7.22 -27.40 24.95
C TYR A 191 -7.47 -25.93 24.57
N ILE A 192 -6.45 -25.21 24.09
CA ILE A 192 -6.61 -23.86 23.54
C ILE A 192 -7.54 -23.88 22.31
N CYS A 193 -7.44 -24.90 21.45
CA CYS A 193 -8.36 -25.12 20.34
C CYS A 193 -9.81 -25.37 20.83
N LYS A 194 -10.01 -26.08 21.94
CA LYS A 194 -11.35 -26.23 22.55
C LYS A 194 -11.88 -24.87 23.04
N CYS A 195 -11.05 -24.06 23.71
CA CYS A 195 -11.43 -22.68 24.08
C CYS A 195 -11.88 -21.86 22.86
N ASN A 196 -11.15 -22.00 21.74
CA ASN A 196 -11.46 -21.29 20.50
C ASN A 196 -12.85 -21.65 19.97
N GLU A 197 -13.21 -22.94 19.94
CA GLU A 197 -14.54 -23.35 19.50
C GLU A 197 -15.63 -22.94 20.49
N ILE A 198 -15.40 -23.03 21.81
CA ILE A 198 -16.34 -22.55 22.84
C ILE A 198 -16.65 -21.07 22.63
N LEU A 199 -15.62 -20.24 22.44
CA LEU A 199 -15.79 -18.82 22.19
C LEU A 199 -16.55 -18.58 20.88
N LYS A 200 -16.18 -19.26 19.80
CA LYS A 200 -16.82 -19.12 18.49
C LYS A 200 -18.31 -19.48 18.49
N GLU A 201 -18.73 -20.44 19.30
CA GLU A 201 -20.15 -20.78 19.47
C GLU A 201 -20.91 -19.76 20.32
N ASN A 202 -20.25 -19.15 21.30
CA ASN A 202 -20.89 -18.34 22.34
C ASN A 202 -20.58 -16.84 22.29
N TYR A 203 -19.76 -16.35 21.35
CA TYR A 203 -19.29 -14.96 21.31
C TYR A 203 -20.40 -13.91 21.34
N LYS A 204 -21.58 -14.22 20.78
CA LYS A 204 -22.75 -13.33 20.78
C LYS A 204 -23.30 -13.03 22.17
N LYS A 205 -22.93 -13.83 23.17
CA LYS A 205 -23.28 -13.64 24.59
C LYS A 205 -22.26 -12.77 25.32
N ILE A 206 -21.18 -12.36 24.67
CA ILE A 206 -20.03 -11.69 25.29
C ILE A 206 -20.05 -10.21 24.90
N ASP A 207 -20.16 -9.33 25.89
CA ASP A 207 -20.29 -7.88 25.68
C ASP A 207 -19.22 -7.29 24.74
N THR A 208 -17.97 -7.71 24.94
CA THR A 208 -16.80 -7.23 24.20
C THR A 208 -16.90 -7.49 22.69
N PHE A 209 -17.65 -8.53 22.28
CA PHE A 209 -17.88 -8.88 20.88
C PHE A 209 -19.15 -8.22 20.31
N MET A 210 -20.01 -7.66 21.17
CA MET A 210 -21.24 -6.97 20.77
C MET A 210 -21.03 -5.46 20.64
N GLU A 211 -20.22 -4.84 21.50
CA GLU A 211 -19.96 -3.40 21.49
C GLU A 211 -18.53 -3.04 21.04
N PHE A 212 -18.30 -3.02 19.72
CA PHE A 212 -17.00 -2.64 19.14
C PHE A 212 -16.79 -1.12 19.12
N LYS A 213 -16.59 -0.49 20.29
CA LYS A 213 -16.53 0.98 20.41
C LYS A 213 -15.13 1.57 20.66
N SER A 214 -14.15 0.82 21.18
CA SER A 214 -12.82 1.36 21.50
C SER A 214 -11.74 0.28 21.65
N THR A 215 -10.46 0.66 21.62
CA THR A 215 -9.29 -0.24 21.87
C THR A 215 -9.33 -0.96 23.22
N LYS A 216 -10.20 -0.56 24.15
CA LYS A 216 -10.38 -1.21 25.46
C LYS A 216 -10.70 -2.71 25.33
N PHE A 217 -11.27 -3.16 24.21
CA PHE A 217 -11.56 -4.59 24.00
C PHE A 217 -10.31 -5.47 24.11
N LEU A 218 -9.13 -4.98 23.72
CA LEU A 218 -7.87 -5.75 23.77
C LEU A 218 -7.44 -6.11 25.21
N ASN A 219 -7.90 -5.33 26.20
CA ASN A 219 -7.67 -5.58 27.61
C ASN A 219 -8.66 -6.59 28.21
N GLU A 220 -9.76 -6.86 27.52
CA GLU A 220 -10.85 -7.74 27.98
C GLU A 220 -10.80 -9.14 27.33
N ILE A 221 -9.74 -9.42 26.58
CA ILE A 221 -9.55 -10.69 25.84
C ILE A 221 -8.18 -11.30 26.14
N SER A 222 -8.05 -12.58 25.83
CA SER A 222 -6.85 -13.35 26.11
C SER A 222 -5.69 -12.92 25.21
N GLY A 223 -5.92 -12.84 23.90
CA GLY A 223 -4.86 -12.74 22.88
C GLY A 223 -4.43 -14.11 22.35
N GLU A 224 -4.99 -15.19 22.86
CA GLU A 224 -4.55 -16.56 22.64
C GLU A 224 -5.37 -17.29 21.58
N LEU A 225 -6.57 -16.81 21.31
CA LEU A 225 -7.54 -17.52 20.49
C LEU A 225 -7.56 -16.97 19.06
N LYS A 226 -7.48 -17.87 18.08
CA LYS A 226 -7.57 -17.53 16.66
C LYS A 226 -8.87 -16.79 16.31
N PHE A 227 -9.98 -17.16 16.95
CA PHE A 227 -11.26 -16.49 16.76
C PHE A 227 -11.24 -15.04 17.25
N GLU A 228 -10.54 -14.72 18.34
CA GLU A 228 -10.39 -13.33 18.79
C GLU A 228 -9.68 -12.50 17.72
N SER A 229 -8.52 -12.97 17.24
CA SER A 229 -7.72 -12.23 16.26
C SER A 229 -8.48 -12.03 14.94
N GLU A 230 -9.11 -13.08 14.41
CA GLU A 230 -9.92 -13.00 13.19
C GLU A 230 -11.12 -12.07 13.36
N PHE A 231 -11.87 -12.19 14.47
CA PHE A 231 -13.06 -11.37 14.70
C PHE A 231 -12.72 -9.89 14.80
N PHE A 232 -11.75 -9.54 15.64
CA PHE A 232 -11.41 -8.13 15.87
C PHE A 232 -10.69 -7.52 14.67
N LEU A 233 -9.81 -8.24 13.99
CA LEU A 233 -9.19 -7.74 12.76
C LEU A 233 -10.25 -7.42 11.70
N ASN A 234 -11.23 -8.31 11.54
CA ASN A 234 -12.33 -8.08 10.59
C ASN A 234 -13.15 -6.86 10.97
N LYS A 235 -13.48 -6.69 12.26
CA LYS A 235 -14.18 -5.50 12.75
C LYS A 235 -13.40 -4.21 12.56
N ILE A 236 -12.08 -4.24 12.71
CA ILE A 236 -11.21 -3.09 12.43
C ILE A 236 -11.23 -2.76 10.94
N LEU A 237 -11.10 -3.76 10.06
CA LEU A 237 -11.11 -3.57 8.62
C LEU A 237 -12.45 -3.06 8.10
N GLU A 238 -13.58 -3.57 8.62
CA GLU A 238 -14.92 -3.09 8.28
C GLU A 238 -15.10 -1.58 8.56
N LYS A 239 -14.35 -1.00 9.51
CA LYS A 239 -14.37 0.45 9.75
C LYS A 239 -13.91 1.28 8.54
N PHE A 240 -13.11 0.73 7.63
CA PHE A 240 -12.67 1.44 6.42
C PHE A 240 -13.82 1.87 5.51
N ASN A 241 -14.96 1.17 5.56
CA ASN A 241 -16.15 1.56 4.84
C ASN A 241 -16.64 2.97 5.22
N TYR A 242 -16.48 3.36 6.49
CA TYR A 242 -17.09 4.57 7.05
C TYR A 242 -16.08 5.64 7.46
N ILE A 243 -14.86 5.26 7.81
CA ILE A 243 -13.84 6.18 8.31
C ILE A 243 -13.00 6.74 7.15
N ARG A 244 -12.63 8.02 7.27
CA ARG A 244 -11.74 8.71 6.33
C ARG A 244 -10.47 9.25 6.98
N ASN A 245 -10.44 9.35 8.31
CA ASN A 245 -9.23 9.64 9.09
C ASN A 245 -8.72 8.33 9.73
N PHE A 246 -7.61 7.82 9.21
CA PHE A 246 -7.10 6.51 9.60
C PHE A 246 -6.25 6.50 10.87
N GLN A 247 -6.06 7.65 11.55
CA GLN A 247 -5.20 7.73 12.74
C GLN A 247 -5.68 6.83 13.89
N GLU A 248 -6.99 6.82 14.18
CA GLU A 248 -7.56 5.94 15.22
C GLU A 248 -7.41 4.46 14.83
N VAL A 249 -7.57 4.14 13.54
CA VAL A 249 -7.44 2.77 13.05
C VAL A 249 -5.99 2.29 13.15
N LYS A 250 -5.01 3.14 12.79
CA LYS A 250 -3.59 2.84 12.96
C LYS A 250 -3.22 2.53 14.41
N LEU A 251 -3.68 3.34 15.36
CA LEU A 251 -3.45 3.09 16.79
C LEU A 251 -4.08 1.76 17.23
N THR A 252 -5.29 1.47 16.76
CA THR A 252 -5.97 0.20 17.07
C THR A 252 -5.23 -1.00 16.48
N LEU A 253 -4.75 -0.90 15.24
CA LEU A 253 -3.95 -1.94 14.58
C LEU A 253 -2.58 -2.14 15.23
N GLN A 254 -1.95 -1.06 15.71
CA GLN A 254 -0.70 -1.14 16.46
C GLN A 254 -0.88 -1.97 17.73
N SER A 255 -1.89 -1.65 18.55
CA SER A 255 -2.20 -2.44 19.75
C SER A 255 -2.63 -3.87 19.42
N PHE A 256 -3.31 -4.10 18.29
CA PHE A 256 -3.64 -5.44 17.79
C PHE A 256 -2.36 -6.24 17.46
N LYS A 257 -1.41 -5.66 16.73
CA LYS A 257 -0.12 -6.28 16.38
C LYS A 257 0.66 -6.68 17.63
N GLU A 258 0.73 -5.79 18.62
CA GLU A 258 1.41 -6.04 19.89
C GLU A 258 0.76 -7.18 20.69
N LYS A 259 -0.59 -7.25 20.70
CA LYS A 259 -1.34 -8.28 21.43
C LYS A 259 -1.22 -9.67 20.81
N PHE A 260 -1.32 -9.78 19.49
CA PHE A 260 -1.43 -11.06 18.78
C PHE A 260 -0.15 -11.50 18.06
N GLY A 261 0.91 -10.67 18.02
CA GLY A 261 2.13 -10.95 17.26
C GLY A 261 1.92 -11.09 15.74
N TYR A 262 0.82 -10.52 15.22
CA TYR A 262 0.41 -10.67 13.82
C TYR A 262 1.13 -9.68 12.90
N LYS A 263 1.54 -10.12 11.72
CA LYS A 263 2.07 -9.24 10.65
C LYS A 263 0.96 -8.91 9.66
N ILE A 264 0.73 -7.62 9.45
CA ILE A 264 -0.35 -7.07 8.61
C ILE A 264 0.18 -5.96 7.69
N ASP A 265 1.37 -6.18 7.13
CA ASP A 265 2.09 -5.19 6.31
C ASP A 265 1.27 -4.74 5.09
N ASP A 266 0.42 -5.62 4.56
CA ASP A 266 -0.52 -5.32 3.47
C ASP A 266 -1.59 -4.30 3.89
N ILE A 267 -2.09 -4.38 5.12
CA ILE A 267 -3.05 -3.42 5.68
C ILE A 267 -2.36 -2.07 5.94
N ASP A 268 -1.15 -2.07 6.48
CA ASP A 268 -0.38 -0.84 6.73
C ASP A 268 -0.07 -0.10 5.42
N LEU A 269 0.30 -0.83 4.36
CA LEU A 269 0.47 -0.28 3.00
C LEU A 269 -0.84 0.28 2.46
N LEU A 270 -1.96 -0.46 2.59
CA LEU A 270 -3.27 0.02 2.14
C LEU A 270 -3.64 1.33 2.85
N ILE A 271 -3.44 1.45 4.16
CA ILE A 271 -3.74 2.68 4.89
C ILE A 271 -2.92 3.85 4.36
N SER A 272 -1.62 3.65 4.12
CA SER A 272 -0.78 4.72 3.57
C SER A 272 -1.26 5.19 2.19
N ASP A 273 -1.70 4.26 1.34
CA ASP A 273 -2.27 4.57 0.03
C ASP A 273 -3.60 5.33 0.19
N LEU A 274 -4.50 4.87 1.08
CA LEU A 274 -5.80 5.51 1.32
C LEU A 274 -5.66 6.93 1.88
N GLU A 275 -4.73 7.17 2.80
CA GLU A 275 -4.50 8.51 3.35
C GLU A 275 -4.14 9.52 2.27
N LYS A 276 -3.30 9.14 1.30
CA LYS A 276 -2.91 10.01 0.19
C LYS A 276 -4.11 10.33 -0.69
N ILE A 277 -4.91 9.32 -1.03
CA ILE A 277 -6.10 9.48 -1.88
C ILE A 277 -7.16 10.35 -1.21
N PHE A 278 -7.48 10.10 0.05
CA PHE A 278 -8.50 10.88 0.77
C PHE A 278 -8.03 12.29 1.15
N ALA A 279 -6.71 12.56 1.12
CA ALA A 279 -6.17 13.89 1.31
C ALA A 279 -6.26 14.77 0.05
N VAL A 280 -6.56 14.22 -1.13
CA VAL A 280 -6.64 15.00 -2.37
C VAL A 280 -7.79 16.00 -2.33
N LYS A 281 -7.47 17.29 -2.42
CA LYS A 281 -8.44 18.39 -2.42
C LYS A 281 -8.62 18.96 -3.82
N LEU A 282 -9.45 18.30 -4.63
CA LEU A 282 -9.71 18.68 -6.02
C LEU A 282 -10.28 20.11 -6.20
N ASP A 283 -10.92 20.69 -5.17
CA ASP A 283 -11.42 22.07 -5.21
C ASP A 283 -10.31 23.14 -5.17
N GLU A 284 -9.10 22.75 -4.76
CA GLU A 284 -7.94 23.64 -4.74
C GLU A 284 -7.25 23.71 -6.11
N PHE A 285 -7.60 22.83 -7.05
CA PHE A 285 -6.96 22.74 -8.37
C PHE A 285 -7.47 23.85 -9.29
N LYS A 286 -6.62 24.84 -9.56
CA LYS A 286 -6.96 26.03 -10.36
C LYS A 286 -6.13 26.16 -11.62
N LYS A 287 -5.01 25.45 -11.72
CA LYS A 287 -4.07 25.51 -12.83
C LYS A 287 -3.80 24.12 -13.40
N LEU A 288 -3.25 24.07 -14.61
CA LEU A 288 -2.92 22.81 -15.26
C LEU A 288 -1.86 22.02 -14.49
N ASP A 289 -0.88 22.69 -13.89
CA ASP A 289 0.17 22.05 -13.10
C ASP A 289 -0.40 21.20 -11.95
N ASP A 290 -1.44 21.69 -11.25
CA ASP A 290 -2.12 20.95 -10.19
C ASP A 290 -2.69 19.61 -10.71
N TRP A 291 -3.31 19.65 -11.90
CA TRP A 291 -3.86 18.46 -12.54
C TRP A 291 -2.78 17.51 -13.03
N LYS A 292 -1.69 18.02 -13.62
CA LYS A 292 -0.55 17.21 -14.09
C LYS A 292 0.12 16.48 -12.93
N GLU A 293 0.33 17.18 -11.80
CA GLU A 293 0.92 16.61 -10.60
C GLU A 293 0.03 15.51 -10.02
N PHE A 294 -1.26 15.80 -9.84
CA PHE A 294 -2.24 14.79 -9.41
C PHE A 294 -2.28 13.59 -10.35
N PHE A 295 -2.29 13.83 -11.66
CA PHE A 295 -2.35 12.76 -12.66
C PHE A 295 -1.15 11.81 -12.54
N LYS A 296 0.06 12.36 -12.48
CA LYS A 296 1.30 11.55 -12.39
C LYS A 296 1.46 10.82 -11.06
N ASN A 297 1.22 11.52 -9.95
CA ASN A 297 1.64 11.08 -8.62
C ASN A 297 0.57 10.26 -7.91
N GLU A 298 -0.70 10.59 -8.11
CA GLU A 298 -1.82 9.96 -7.43
C GLU A 298 -2.66 9.14 -8.41
N TYR A 299 -3.21 9.77 -9.44
CA TYR A 299 -4.17 9.14 -10.35
C TYR A 299 -3.61 7.90 -11.05
N LEU A 300 -2.50 8.01 -11.78
CA LEU A 300 -1.90 6.87 -12.49
C LEU A 300 -1.36 5.80 -11.55
N LYS A 301 -0.98 6.18 -10.32
CA LYS A 301 -0.43 5.26 -9.34
C LYS A 301 -1.50 4.33 -8.76
N TYR A 302 -2.68 4.87 -8.46
CA TYR A 302 -3.72 4.12 -7.75
C TYR A 302 -4.91 3.73 -8.64
N ASN A 303 -5.10 4.43 -9.77
CA ASN A 303 -6.16 4.17 -10.75
C ASN A 303 -5.58 3.78 -12.13
N THR A 304 -4.71 2.77 -12.11
CA THR A 304 -4.18 2.12 -13.31
C THR A 304 -5.03 0.91 -13.70
N PRO A 305 -5.13 0.55 -14.99
CA PRO A 305 -5.78 -0.69 -15.42
C PRO A 305 -4.99 -1.96 -15.02
N PHE A 306 -3.76 -1.82 -14.54
CA PHE A 306 -2.93 -2.95 -14.14
C PHE A 306 -3.31 -3.48 -12.76
N LEU A 307 -3.74 -4.75 -12.71
CA LEU A 307 -4.31 -5.36 -11.51
C LEU A 307 -3.39 -5.29 -10.28
N GLU A 308 -2.09 -5.49 -10.44
CA GLU A 308 -1.14 -5.54 -9.33
C GLU A 308 -0.95 -4.18 -8.63
N SER A 309 -1.08 -3.09 -9.39
CA SER A 309 -0.85 -1.72 -8.90
C SER A 309 -2.14 -0.99 -8.55
N ASN A 310 -3.29 -1.43 -9.09
CA ASN A 310 -4.59 -0.82 -8.88
C ASN A 310 -5.06 -0.94 -7.42
N LEU A 311 -5.54 0.16 -6.85
CA LEU A 311 -5.99 0.23 -5.46
C LEU A 311 -7.24 -0.63 -5.19
N GLU A 312 -8.19 -0.70 -6.12
CA GLU A 312 -9.37 -1.56 -6.00
C GLU A 312 -8.98 -3.05 -5.95
N SER A 313 -7.99 -3.45 -6.76
CA SER A 313 -7.45 -4.81 -6.74
C SER A 313 -6.74 -5.14 -5.42
N LYS A 314 -5.94 -4.21 -4.87
CA LYS A 314 -5.35 -4.36 -3.53
C LYS A 314 -6.42 -4.57 -2.46
N ILE A 315 -7.51 -3.82 -2.53
CA ILE A 315 -8.65 -3.98 -1.63
C ILE A 315 -9.31 -5.36 -1.80
N LYS A 316 -9.51 -5.83 -3.04
CA LYS A 316 -10.05 -7.19 -3.30
C LYS A 316 -9.18 -8.30 -2.74
N ILE A 317 -7.85 -8.15 -2.79
CA ILE A 317 -6.90 -9.10 -2.19
C ILE A 317 -7.10 -9.15 -0.67
N ILE A 318 -7.25 -7.99 -0.02
CA ILE A 318 -7.51 -7.87 1.42
C ILE A 318 -8.89 -8.46 1.77
N GLU A 319 -9.94 -8.16 1.02
CA GLU A 319 -11.28 -8.75 1.19
C GLU A 319 -11.21 -10.28 1.17
N LYS A 320 -10.49 -10.86 0.21
CA LYS A 320 -10.32 -12.31 0.09
C LYS A 320 -9.49 -12.91 1.22
N LYS A 321 -8.35 -12.28 1.56
CA LYS A 321 -7.42 -12.77 2.57
C LYS A 321 -8.05 -12.77 3.97
N TYR A 322 -8.76 -11.71 4.33
CA TYR A 322 -9.31 -11.53 5.67
C TYR A 322 -10.83 -11.82 5.75
N LYS A 323 -11.48 -12.16 4.63
CA LYS A 323 -12.92 -12.48 4.55
C LYS A 323 -13.80 -11.32 5.04
N VAL A 324 -13.47 -10.10 4.61
CA VAL A 324 -14.21 -8.86 4.94
C VAL A 324 -14.89 -8.28 3.71
N ASN A 325 -15.95 -7.51 3.91
CA ASN A 325 -16.63 -6.76 2.85
C ASN A 325 -16.25 -5.28 2.93
N LEU A 326 -15.59 -4.78 1.89
CA LEU A 326 -15.12 -3.40 1.76
C LEU A 326 -15.78 -2.69 0.57
N GLN A 327 -17.04 -3.03 0.27
CA GLN A 327 -17.75 -2.47 -0.88
C GLN A 327 -17.95 -0.96 -0.78
N ASP A 328 -18.25 -0.42 0.40
CA ASP A 328 -18.45 1.03 0.57
C ASP A 328 -17.14 1.80 0.44
N LEU A 329 -16.02 1.21 0.87
CA LEU A 329 -14.69 1.76 0.62
C LEU A 329 -14.41 1.84 -0.90
N LYS A 330 -14.63 0.75 -1.64
CA LYS A 330 -14.48 0.74 -3.11
C LYS A 330 -15.38 1.77 -3.79
N ASN A 331 -16.64 1.87 -3.36
CA ASN A 331 -17.57 2.89 -3.85
C ASN A 331 -17.06 4.31 -3.58
N SER A 332 -16.49 4.55 -2.40
CA SER A 332 -15.93 5.86 -2.03
C SER A 332 -14.74 6.25 -2.90
N ILE A 333 -13.85 5.30 -3.17
CA ILE A 333 -12.70 5.49 -4.07
C ILE A 333 -13.18 5.76 -5.50
N ASN A 334 -14.13 4.97 -5.99
CA ASN A 334 -14.72 5.17 -7.32
C ASN A 334 -15.41 6.53 -7.46
N ASN A 335 -16.03 7.03 -6.39
CA ASN A 335 -16.57 8.39 -6.36
C ASN A 335 -15.48 9.46 -6.46
N ILE A 336 -14.31 9.26 -5.84
CA ILE A 336 -13.17 10.19 -5.98
C ILE A 336 -12.71 10.23 -7.44
N TRP A 337 -12.55 9.07 -8.09
CA TRP A 337 -12.15 8.98 -9.50
C TRP A 337 -13.18 9.58 -10.45
N SER A 338 -14.47 9.31 -10.21
CA SER A 338 -15.56 9.91 -10.99
C SER A 338 -15.59 11.44 -10.82
N ASN A 339 -15.44 11.92 -9.58
CA ASN A 339 -15.39 13.35 -9.29
C ASN A 339 -14.17 14.04 -9.92
N SER A 340 -12.98 13.42 -9.86
CA SER A 340 -11.77 13.97 -10.49
C SER A 340 -11.92 14.07 -12.01
N LYS A 341 -12.45 13.03 -12.65
CA LYS A 341 -12.75 13.03 -14.10
C LYS A 341 -13.73 14.14 -14.48
N ASN A 342 -14.83 14.29 -13.75
CA ASN A 342 -15.84 15.31 -14.03
C ASN A 342 -15.30 16.74 -13.84
N LYS A 343 -14.55 16.98 -12.76
CA LYS A 343 -13.92 18.28 -12.51
C LYS A 343 -12.86 18.63 -13.55
N PHE A 344 -12.03 17.67 -13.94
CA PHE A 344 -11.04 17.88 -14.99
C PHE A 344 -11.70 18.20 -16.33
N GLU A 345 -12.74 17.47 -16.72
CA GLU A 345 -13.48 17.69 -17.96
C GLU A 345 -14.05 19.13 -18.04
N ILE A 346 -14.66 19.60 -16.95
CA ILE A 346 -15.16 20.98 -16.85
C ILE A 346 -14.01 21.99 -16.89
N PHE A 347 -12.94 21.75 -16.13
CA PHE A 347 -11.75 22.61 -16.13
C PHE A 347 -11.15 22.74 -17.53
N TYR A 348 -10.97 21.62 -18.23
CA TYR A 348 -10.34 21.56 -19.53
C TYR A 348 -11.17 22.28 -20.60
N LEU A 349 -12.47 22.02 -20.66
CA LEU A 349 -13.38 22.72 -21.58
C LEU A 349 -13.43 24.23 -21.35
N ASN A 350 -13.48 24.65 -20.08
CA ASN A 350 -13.53 26.07 -19.75
C ASN A 350 -12.24 26.81 -20.10
N ASN A 351 -11.10 26.13 -20.02
CA ASN A 351 -9.78 26.73 -20.22
C ASN A 351 -9.13 26.36 -21.57
N TYR A 352 -9.80 25.60 -22.45
CA TYR A 352 -9.21 25.00 -23.64
C TYR A 352 -8.38 25.97 -24.49
N ASN A 353 -8.95 27.11 -24.90
CA ASN A 353 -8.27 28.12 -25.72
C ASN A 353 -6.99 28.66 -25.05
N ASN A 354 -7.02 28.84 -23.72
CA ASN A 354 -5.85 29.30 -22.98
C ASN A 354 -4.79 28.21 -22.85
N LEU A 355 -5.19 26.96 -22.58
CA LEU A 355 -4.30 25.80 -22.45
C LEU A 355 -3.59 25.47 -23.76
N HIS A 356 -4.26 25.74 -24.88
CA HIS A 356 -3.74 25.55 -26.23
C HIS A 356 -3.17 26.85 -26.84
N SER A 357 -2.98 27.91 -26.06
CA SER A 357 -2.44 29.16 -26.61
C SER A 357 -0.93 29.07 -26.89
N SER A 358 -0.41 30.04 -27.66
CA SER A 358 1.04 30.22 -27.84
C SER A 358 1.79 30.64 -26.58
N VAL A 359 1.05 31.05 -25.54
CA VAL A 359 1.61 31.43 -24.23
C VAL A 359 1.83 30.20 -23.36
N SER A 360 0.88 29.26 -23.34
CA SER A 360 0.96 28.03 -22.54
C SER A 360 1.78 26.95 -23.24
N LYS A 361 1.59 26.77 -24.56
CA LYS A 361 2.27 25.75 -25.39
C LYS A 361 2.10 24.31 -24.92
N GLU A 362 0.97 23.99 -24.30
CA GLU A 362 0.73 22.66 -23.69
C GLU A 362 0.07 21.65 -24.64
N GLY A 363 -0.37 22.11 -25.81
CA GLY A 363 -1.09 21.30 -26.80
C GLY A 363 -0.17 20.52 -27.75
N LEU A 364 -0.73 19.53 -28.42
CA LEU A 364 -0.04 18.72 -29.45
C LEU A 364 0.62 19.55 -30.55
N ASP A 365 0.08 20.73 -30.87
CA ASP A 365 0.61 21.60 -31.93
C ASP A 365 1.96 22.22 -31.58
N TYR A 366 2.35 22.26 -30.31
CA TYR A 366 3.67 22.74 -29.89
C TYR A 366 4.64 21.59 -29.57
N ALA A 367 4.15 20.35 -29.57
CA ALA A 367 4.89 19.17 -29.12
C ALA A 367 6.29 19.07 -29.76
N LEU A 368 6.35 19.11 -31.09
CA LEU A 368 7.61 18.97 -31.81
C LEU A 368 8.46 20.23 -31.75
N SER A 369 7.86 21.42 -31.95
CA SER A 369 8.62 22.68 -32.02
C SER A 369 9.32 23.02 -30.72
N GLU A 370 8.70 22.73 -29.57
CA GLU A 370 9.30 23.02 -28.26
C GLU A 370 10.33 21.97 -27.83
N ASN A 371 10.30 20.77 -28.43
CA ASN A 371 11.13 19.66 -27.98
C ASN A 371 12.22 19.22 -28.96
N ILE A 372 12.20 19.68 -30.21
CA ILE A 372 13.21 19.33 -31.22
C ILE A 372 14.64 19.71 -30.79
N LYS A 373 14.81 20.78 -30.01
CA LYS A 373 16.11 21.23 -29.48
C LYS A 373 16.82 20.24 -28.55
N TYR A 374 16.12 19.21 -28.06
CA TYR A 374 16.70 18.17 -27.21
C TYR A 374 17.37 17.04 -28.00
N ILE A 375 17.23 17.00 -29.33
CA ILE A 375 17.97 16.05 -30.18
C ILE A 375 19.41 16.53 -30.38
N SER A 376 20.31 15.59 -30.67
CA SER A 376 21.71 15.87 -30.97
C SER A 376 21.87 16.47 -32.38
N SER A 377 22.70 17.50 -32.48
CA SER A 377 22.99 18.15 -33.75
C SER A 377 23.67 17.19 -34.73
N GLY A 378 23.20 17.13 -35.98
CA GLY A 378 23.75 16.27 -37.04
C GLY A 378 23.43 14.78 -36.92
N LYS A 379 22.79 14.33 -35.83
CA LYS A 379 22.43 12.92 -35.63
C LYS A 379 21.08 12.59 -36.26
N LYS A 380 20.95 11.40 -36.84
CA LYS A 380 19.70 10.89 -37.44
C LYS A 380 18.61 10.80 -36.38
N THR A 381 17.36 11.08 -36.74
CA THR A 381 16.24 11.13 -35.77
C THR A 381 15.08 10.24 -36.21
N LEU A 382 14.61 9.37 -35.33
CA LEU A 382 13.41 8.55 -35.53
C LEU A 382 12.26 9.11 -34.68
N LEU A 383 11.24 9.60 -35.36
CA LEU A 383 9.95 9.96 -34.80
C LEU A 383 9.12 8.67 -34.68
N LEU A 384 8.93 8.20 -33.45
CA LEU A 384 8.10 7.05 -33.13
C LEU A 384 6.72 7.53 -32.72
N PHE A 385 5.78 7.53 -33.67
CA PHE A 385 4.37 7.80 -33.38
C PHE A 385 3.69 6.52 -32.93
N ILE A 386 3.02 6.56 -31.79
CA ILE A 386 2.25 5.44 -31.25
C ILE A 386 0.81 5.89 -31.13
N ASP A 387 -0.11 5.21 -31.81
CA ASP A 387 -1.54 5.53 -31.75
C ASP A 387 -2.10 5.15 -30.38
N CYS A 388 -2.94 6.03 -29.80
CA CYS A 388 -3.73 5.72 -28.61
C CYS A 388 -2.91 5.36 -27.35
N LEU A 389 -1.71 5.93 -27.17
CA LEU A 389 -0.83 5.56 -26.05
C LEU A 389 -1.26 6.15 -24.71
N ARG A 390 -1.66 5.27 -23.79
CA ARG A 390 -1.87 5.60 -22.38
C ARG A 390 -0.55 5.89 -21.64
N TYR A 391 -0.56 6.88 -20.75
CA TYR A 391 0.64 7.27 -19.98
C TYR A 391 1.21 6.15 -19.09
N ASP A 392 0.34 5.30 -18.56
CA ASP A 392 0.72 4.12 -17.77
C ASP A 392 1.51 3.08 -18.60
N ILE A 393 1.25 2.94 -19.90
CA ILE A 393 2.04 2.09 -20.80
C ILE A 393 3.35 2.78 -21.20
N TRP A 394 3.32 4.10 -21.36
CA TRP A 394 4.52 4.89 -21.66
C TRP A 394 5.67 4.65 -20.67
N ARG A 395 5.37 4.43 -19.39
CA ARG A 395 6.39 4.10 -18.38
C ARG A 395 7.18 2.84 -18.74
N GLU A 396 6.52 1.83 -19.32
CA GLU A 396 7.18 0.62 -19.80
C GLU A 396 7.98 0.89 -21.08
N ILE A 397 7.44 1.66 -22.03
CA ILE A 397 8.18 2.03 -23.25
C ILE A 397 9.47 2.79 -22.88
N LYS A 398 9.37 3.76 -21.97
CA LYS A 398 10.52 4.51 -21.46
C LYS A 398 11.57 3.58 -20.85
N ARG A 399 11.16 2.69 -19.95
CA ARG A 399 12.05 1.70 -19.30
C ARG A 399 12.75 0.82 -20.33
N GLU A 400 12.02 0.33 -21.33
CA GLU A 400 12.56 -0.51 -22.40
C GLU A 400 13.57 0.24 -23.29
N LEU A 401 13.35 1.52 -23.57
CA LEU A 401 14.33 2.36 -24.27
C LEU A 401 15.58 2.61 -23.42
N GLU A 402 15.42 2.85 -22.12
CA GLU A 402 16.53 3.06 -21.18
C GLU A 402 17.44 1.81 -21.07
N ILE A 403 16.85 0.62 -21.03
CA ILE A 403 17.58 -0.67 -21.06
C ILE A 403 18.43 -0.79 -22.34
N ARG A 404 17.99 -0.17 -23.44
CA ARG A 404 18.69 -0.17 -24.75
C ARG A 404 19.76 0.92 -24.86
N GLY A 405 20.06 1.64 -23.78
CA GLY A 405 21.12 2.65 -23.74
C GLY A 405 20.66 4.07 -24.08
N TYR A 406 19.36 4.29 -24.24
CA TYR A 406 18.82 5.64 -24.40
C TYR A 406 18.66 6.34 -23.05
N VAL A 407 18.83 7.66 -23.06
CA VAL A 407 18.58 8.55 -21.94
C VAL A 407 17.44 9.48 -22.32
N CYS A 408 16.37 9.50 -21.52
CA CYS A 408 15.25 10.41 -21.70
C CYS A 408 15.69 11.84 -21.35
N GLN A 409 16.01 12.64 -22.35
CA GLN A 409 16.41 14.05 -22.18
C GLN A 409 15.25 14.89 -21.71
N LYS A 410 14.05 14.57 -22.19
CA LYS A 410 12.85 15.34 -21.91
C LYS A 410 11.64 14.43 -21.89
N GLU A 411 10.84 14.59 -20.84
CA GLU A 411 9.53 13.95 -20.70
C GLU A 411 8.48 15.02 -20.38
N GLU A 412 7.41 15.07 -21.17
CA GLU A 412 6.29 16.01 -20.99
C GLU A 412 4.95 15.29 -20.90
N VAL A 413 4.02 15.92 -20.18
CA VAL A 413 2.59 15.62 -20.29
C VAL A 413 2.01 16.69 -21.20
N LEU A 414 1.68 16.31 -22.42
CA LEU A 414 1.00 17.18 -23.37
C LEU A 414 -0.51 16.99 -23.28
N LEU A 415 -1.24 17.94 -23.86
CA LEU A 415 -2.71 17.92 -23.93
C LEU A 415 -3.18 17.58 -25.34
N SER A 416 -3.86 16.44 -25.46
CA SER A 416 -4.57 16.07 -26.69
C SER A 416 -5.66 17.08 -26.99
N ALA A 417 -5.88 17.36 -28.28
CA ALA A 417 -6.99 18.18 -28.72
C ALA A 417 -8.34 17.48 -28.51
N ILE A 418 -9.43 18.24 -28.64
CA ILE A 418 -10.79 17.68 -28.68
C ILE A 418 -11.36 17.74 -30.11
N PRO A 419 -12.07 16.71 -30.56
CA PRO A 419 -12.20 15.40 -29.91
C PRO A 419 -10.87 14.63 -29.88
N THR A 420 -10.65 13.82 -28.84
CA THR A 420 -9.43 13.01 -28.63
C THR A 420 -9.43 11.77 -29.54
N VAL A 421 -9.44 11.99 -30.85
CA VAL A 421 -9.47 10.94 -31.88
C VAL A 421 -8.35 11.14 -32.88
N THR A 422 -7.84 10.04 -33.43
CA THR A 422 -6.68 10.02 -34.33
C THR A 422 -6.84 10.92 -35.55
N SER A 423 -8.02 10.96 -36.16
CA SER A 423 -8.28 11.77 -37.36
C SER A 423 -8.13 13.28 -37.14
N TYR A 424 -8.23 13.73 -35.88
CA TYR A 424 -8.05 15.12 -35.48
C TYR A 424 -6.66 15.35 -34.88
N CYS A 425 -6.34 14.59 -33.83
CA CYS A 425 -5.18 14.84 -32.98
C CYS A 425 -3.86 14.56 -33.72
N LYS A 426 -3.79 13.50 -34.52
CA LYS A 426 -2.62 13.20 -35.35
C LYS A 426 -2.30 14.32 -36.35
N LYS A 427 -3.34 14.90 -36.99
CA LYS A 427 -3.13 16.01 -37.93
C LYS A 427 -2.53 17.23 -37.24
N ILE A 428 -3.00 17.56 -36.04
CA ILE A 428 -2.49 18.66 -35.22
C ILE A 428 -1.02 18.42 -34.87
N LEU A 429 -0.71 17.23 -34.34
CA LEU A 429 0.64 16.83 -33.95
C LEU A 429 1.62 16.91 -35.14
N TYR A 430 1.24 16.37 -36.29
CA TYR A 430 2.09 16.37 -37.49
C TYR A 430 2.20 17.75 -38.15
N ASN A 431 1.21 18.63 -37.99
CA ASN A 431 1.25 19.95 -38.60
C ASN A 431 1.87 21.02 -37.71
N GLY A 432 1.91 20.81 -36.40
CA GLY A 432 2.24 21.85 -35.43
C GLY A 432 1.26 23.03 -35.49
N LYS A 433 -0.01 22.78 -35.83
CA LYS A 433 -1.03 23.80 -36.06
C LYS A 433 -2.36 23.39 -35.45
N LYS A 434 -3.20 24.38 -35.14
CA LYS A 434 -4.58 24.14 -34.72
C LYS A 434 -5.41 23.52 -35.83
N TYR A 435 -6.38 22.69 -35.48
CA TYR A 435 -7.10 21.87 -36.46
C TYR A 435 -7.80 22.73 -37.54
N ASN A 436 -8.46 23.82 -37.17
CA ASN A 436 -9.08 24.77 -38.11
C ASN A 436 -8.10 25.57 -38.99
N GLN A 437 -6.78 25.42 -38.80
CA GLN A 437 -5.73 26.05 -39.61
C GLN A 437 -5.08 25.07 -40.60
N ILE A 438 -5.47 23.80 -40.58
CA ILE A 438 -4.90 22.75 -41.42
C ILE A 438 -5.74 22.61 -42.70
N TYR A 439 -5.09 22.70 -43.85
CA TYR A 439 -5.75 22.49 -45.14
C TYR A 439 -5.85 21.00 -45.49
N ASN A 440 -6.95 20.62 -46.15
CA ASN A 440 -7.16 19.26 -46.60
C ASN A 440 -6.10 18.87 -47.65
N GLY A 441 -5.23 17.93 -47.29
CA GLY A 441 -4.07 17.48 -48.09
C GLY A 441 -2.72 17.60 -47.36
N ASP A 442 -2.67 18.35 -46.26
CA ASP A 442 -1.42 18.71 -45.56
C ASP A 442 -1.05 17.73 -44.43
N ASN A 443 -1.19 16.42 -44.62
CA ASN A 443 -1.06 15.49 -43.49
C ASN A 443 0.34 15.47 -42.83
N LEU A 444 1.41 15.79 -43.57
CA LEU A 444 2.80 15.77 -43.06
C LEU A 444 3.57 17.08 -43.30
N LYS A 445 2.92 18.13 -43.82
CA LYS A 445 3.63 19.36 -44.20
C LYS A 445 4.29 20.06 -43.02
N GLY A 446 3.70 20.01 -41.82
CA GLY A 446 4.32 20.62 -40.64
C GLY A 446 5.64 19.97 -40.26
N ILE A 447 5.71 18.64 -40.18
CA ILE A 447 6.98 17.93 -39.92
C ILE A 447 8.02 18.29 -40.99
N HIS A 448 7.64 18.24 -42.26
CA HIS A 448 8.54 18.63 -43.36
C HIS A 448 9.07 20.06 -43.20
N ASN A 449 8.22 21.01 -42.80
CA ASN A 449 8.62 22.40 -42.58
C ASN A 449 9.49 22.57 -41.34
N LEU A 450 9.20 21.85 -40.27
CA LEU A 450 9.96 21.91 -39.02
C LEU A 450 11.39 21.38 -39.22
N PHE A 451 11.51 20.33 -40.04
CA PHE A 451 12.78 19.71 -40.40
C PHE A 451 13.25 20.13 -41.80
N PHE A 452 12.93 21.33 -42.29
CA PHE A 452 13.16 21.67 -43.71
C PHE A 452 14.62 21.55 -44.17
N GLU A 453 15.59 21.74 -43.27
CA GLU A 453 17.03 21.59 -43.54
C GLU A 453 17.49 20.12 -43.53
N ARG A 454 16.62 19.21 -43.12
CA ARG A 454 16.90 17.78 -42.90
C ARG A 454 15.99 16.93 -43.77
N LYS A 455 16.54 15.95 -44.47
CA LYS A 455 15.74 15.11 -45.37
C LYS A 455 14.79 14.22 -44.55
N PHE A 456 13.48 14.37 -44.75
CA PHE A 456 12.45 13.61 -44.03
C PHE A 456 11.87 12.46 -44.87
N LYS A 457 11.63 11.31 -44.23
CA LYS A 457 10.96 10.14 -44.82
C LYS A 457 10.02 9.48 -43.82
N LYS A 458 8.77 9.26 -44.22
CA LYS A 458 7.90 8.29 -43.53
C LYS A 458 8.27 6.88 -43.99
N ILE A 459 8.40 5.96 -43.04
CA ILE A 459 8.71 4.55 -43.24
C ILE A 459 7.57 3.66 -42.72
N ASP A 460 7.33 2.54 -43.38
CA ASP A 460 6.24 1.61 -43.01
C ASP A 460 6.74 0.38 -42.23
N ASN A 461 8.05 0.10 -42.24
CA ASN A 461 8.65 -1.03 -41.52
C ASN A 461 10.13 -0.78 -41.18
N SER A 462 10.70 -1.62 -40.31
CA SER A 462 12.11 -1.49 -39.87
C SER A 462 13.13 -1.80 -40.96
N GLY A 463 12.76 -2.54 -42.02
CA GLY A 463 13.63 -2.78 -43.17
C GLY A 463 13.86 -1.51 -43.99
N GLU A 464 12.83 -0.70 -44.18
CA GLU A 464 12.94 0.61 -44.87
C GLU A 464 13.82 1.60 -44.10
N LEU A 465 13.83 1.53 -42.75
CA LEU A 465 14.75 2.35 -41.96
C LEU A 465 16.20 2.05 -42.36
N LEU A 466 16.56 0.78 -42.51
CA LEU A 466 17.91 0.36 -42.90
C LEU A 466 18.24 0.72 -44.34
N GLU A 467 17.27 0.58 -45.25
CA GLU A 467 17.43 0.92 -46.67
C GLU A 467 17.72 2.42 -46.86
N TYR A 468 17.05 3.28 -46.09
CA TYR A 468 17.06 4.74 -46.32
C TYR A 468 17.90 5.55 -45.31
N ILE A 469 18.59 4.90 -44.36
CA ILE A 469 19.30 5.61 -43.27
C ILE A 469 20.40 6.57 -43.77
N GLU A 470 21.07 6.21 -44.87
CA GLU A 470 22.12 7.02 -45.46
C GLU A 470 21.56 8.24 -46.21
N ASP A 471 20.37 8.10 -46.81
CA ASP A 471 19.78 9.12 -47.70
C ASP A 471 18.96 10.18 -46.97
N TYR A 472 18.42 9.85 -45.78
CA TYR A 472 17.50 10.69 -45.03
C TYR A 472 17.98 10.93 -43.61
N ASP A 473 17.56 12.03 -43.01
CA ASP A 473 17.99 12.49 -41.69
C ASP A 473 16.94 12.29 -40.60
N VAL A 474 15.66 12.29 -41.00
CA VAL A 474 14.52 12.20 -40.09
C VAL A 474 13.53 11.18 -40.62
N PHE A 475 13.17 10.23 -39.76
CA PHE A 475 12.27 9.13 -40.08
C PHE A 475 11.00 9.23 -39.26
N LEU A 476 9.84 8.94 -39.84
CA LEU A 476 8.59 8.76 -39.09
C LEU A 476 8.13 7.32 -39.21
N TYR A 477 7.99 6.65 -38.07
CA TYR A 477 7.44 5.30 -37.97
C TYR A 477 6.18 5.31 -37.09
N GLU A 478 5.09 4.74 -37.61
CA GLU A 478 3.80 4.67 -36.92
C GLU A 478 3.55 3.25 -36.36
N ILE A 479 3.32 3.15 -35.05
CA ILE A 479 2.84 1.95 -34.37
C ILE A 479 1.34 2.10 -34.15
N LEU A 480 0.53 1.47 -35.01
CA LEU A 480 -0.93 1.58 -35.02
C LEU A 480 -1.64 0.41 -34.31
N ASP A 481 -0.93 -0.68 -34.05
CA ASP A 481 -1.52 -1.91 -33.53
C ASP A 481 -1.74 -1.90 -32.00
N ILE A 482 -1.26 -0.87 -31.30
CA ILE A 482 -1.58 -0.64 -29.88
C ILE A 482 -3.06 -0.23 -29.71
N ASP A 483 -3.60 0.60 -30.60
CA ASP A 483 -5.03 0.93 -30.60
C ASP A 483 -5.88 -0.32 -30.85
N TYR A 484 -5.51 -1.12 -31.86
CA TYR A 484 -6.14 -2.42 -32.12
C TYR A 484 -6.08 -3.35 -30.90
N PHE A 485 -4.94 -3.38 -30.20
CA PHE A 485 -4.77 -4.17 -28.99
C PHE A 485 -5.75 -3.76 -27.88
N PHE A 486 -5.91 -2.45 -27.64
CA PHE A 486 -6.85 -1.93 -26.65
C PHE A 486 -8.31 -2.29 -26.96
N HIS A 487 -8.70 -2.27 -28.23
CA HIS A 487 -10.06 -2.64 -28.62
C HIS A 487 -10.38 -4.13 -28.40
N ASN A 488 -9.37 -5.01 -28.39
CA ASN A 488 -9.56 -6.46 -28.33
C ASN A 488 -9.26 -7.10 -26.97
N ILE A 489 -8.92 -6.30 -25.94
CA ILE A 489 -8.54 -6.81 -24.63
C ILE A 489 -9.48 -6.41 -23.52
N LYS A 490 -9.82 -7.39 -22.69
CA LYS A 490 -10.64 -7.21 -21.48
C LYS A 490 -9.84 -6.72 -20.28
N GLU A 491 -8.62 -7.22 -20.12
CA GLU A 491 -7.76 -6.93 -18.98
C GLU A 491 -6.30 -6.76 -19.40
N LEU A 492 -5.68 -5.70 -18.92
CA LEU A 492 -4.29 -5.36 -19.22
C LEU A 492 -3.38 -6.01 -18.18
N ASP A 493 -2.50 -6.90 -18.65
CA ASP A 493 -1.40 -7.48 -17.87
C ASP A 493 -0.10 -6.74 -18.20
N LEU A 494 0.55 -6.19 -17.17
CA LEU A 494 1.83 -5.49 -17.29
C LEU A 494 2.91 -6.35 -17.93
N ASN A 495 3.00 -7.62 -17.54
CA ASN A 495 4.05 -8.51 -18.03
C ASN A 495 3.85 -8.80 -19.52
N TYR A 496 2.60 -9.05 -19.91
CA TYR A 496 2.25 -9.25 -21.32
C TYR A 496 2.56 -8.01 -22.16
N ILE A 497 2.15 -6.83 -21.70
CA ILE A 497 2.39 -5.57 -22.44
C ILE A 497 3.88 -5.28 -22.54
N SER A 498 4.62 -5.43 -21.45
CA SER A 498 6.07 -5.22 -21.42
C SER A 498 6.78 -6.13 -22.41
N ASN A 499 6.44 -7.43 -22.43
CA ASN A 499 6.99 -8.38 -23.39
C ASN A 499 6.63 -8.01 -24.85
N SER A 500 5.37 -7.64 -25.11
CA SER A 500 4.91 -7.23 -26.44
C SER A 500 5.65 -5.99 -26.95
N ILE A 501 5.83 -4.99 -26.09
CA ILE A 501 6.60 -3.77 -26.40
C ILE A 501 8.06 -4.11 -26.67
N SER A 502 8.68 -4.91 -25.79
CA SER A 502 10.09 -5.27 -25.91
C SER A 502 10.37 -5.97 -27.24
N VAL A 503 9.54 -6.95 -27.62
CA VAL A 503 9.66 -7.67 -28.91
C VAL A 503 9.55 -6.72 -30.12
N LYS A 504 8.63 -5.74 -30.07
CA LYS A 504 8.49 -4.76 -31.15
C LYS A 504 9.69 -3.83 -31.25
N LEU A 505 10.17 -3.31 -30.11
CA LEU A 505 11.34 -2.45 -30.07
C LEU A 505 12.59 -3.23 -30.51
N ASP A 506 12.75 -4.49 -30.11
CA ASP A 506 13.84 -5.36 -30.58
C ASP A 506 13.80 -5.53 -32.09
N LYS A 507 12.63 -5.76 -32.68
CA LYS A 507 12.51 -5.86 -34.13
C LYS A 507 12.86 -4.54 -34.83
N LEU A 508 12.45 -3.41 -34.26
CA LEU A 508 12.72 -2.09 -34.80
C LEU A 508 14.21 -1.73 -34.73
N PHE A 509 14.88 -2.04 -33.63
CA PHE A 509 16.27 -1.69 -33.34
C PHE A 509 17.27 -2.82 -33.59
N SER A 510 16.85 -3.99 -34.08
CA SER A 510 17.71 -5.16 -34.31
C SER A 510 18.98 -4.88 -35.13
N ASN A 511 18.92 -3.88 -36.02
CA ASN A 511 20.02 -3.50 -36.90
C ASN A 511 20.70 -2.18 -36.52
N PHE A 512 20.33 -1.58 -35.38
CA PHE A 512 20.81 -0.26 -34.97
C PHE A 512 21.28 -0.29 -33.52
N LYS A 513 22.34 0.46 -33.24
CA LYS A 513 22.74 0.81 -31.88
C LYS A 513 22.05 2.10 -31.46
N ALA A 514 21.97 2.34 -30.16
CA ALA A 514 21.36 3.58 -29.65
C ALA A 514 22.12 4.82 -30.13
N GLU A 515 23.43 4.71 -30.35
CA GLU A 515 24.28 5.81 -30.81
C GLU A 515 24.00 6.21 -32.27
N ASP A 516 23.25 5.41 -33.03
CA ASP A 516 22.97 5.67 -34.44
C ASP A 516 21.80 6.66 -34.62
N LEU A 517 20.86 6.69 -33.68
CA LEU A 517 19.57 7.40 -33.81
C LEU A 517 19.23 8.15 -32.52
N ASP A 518 18.64 9.34 -32.65
CA ASP A 518 17.86 9.94 -31.57
C ASP A 518 16.40 9.60 -31.75
N LEU A 519 15.65 9.49 -30.66
CA LEU A 519 14.23 9.13 -30.70
C LEU A 519 13.37 10.27 -30.19
N ILE A 520 12.28 10.53 -30.90
CA ILE A 520 11.15 11.28 -30.35
C ILE A 520 9.96 10.35 -30.32
N VAL A 521 9.50 10.01 -29.13
CA VAL A 521 8.31 9.18 -28.95
C VAL A 521 7.12 10.08 -28.65
N MET A 522 6.07 9.92 -29.44
CA MET A 522 4.89 10.78 -29.37
C MET A 522 3.61 9.98 -29.58
N THR A 523 2.52 10.50 -29.03
CA THR A 523 1.16 10.01 -29.25
C THR A 523 0.24 11.20 -29.41
N ASP A 524 -0.92 10.97 -29.98
CA ASP A 524 -1.94 11.98 -30.21
C ASP A 524 -3.00 12.01 -29.10
N HIS A 525 -3.48 10.87 -28.64
CA HIS A 525 -4.40 10.74 -27.50
C HIS A 525 -4.12 9.46 -26.70
N GLY A 526 -4.82 9.30 -25.58
CA GLY A 526 -4.92 8.02 -24.87
C GLY A 526 -6.32 7.40 -24.99
N ALA A 527 -6.62 6.45 -24.10
CA ALA A 527 -7.92 5.75 -24.06
C ALA A 527 -8.36 5.46 -22.62
N ILE A 528 -9.66 5.24 -22.44
CA ILE A 528 -10.26 4.79 -21.19
C ILE A 528 -10.92 3.42 -21.33
N LYS A 529 -11.04 2.72 -20.20
CA LYS A 529 -11.85 1.52 -20.09
C LYS A 529 -13.34 1.89 -20.03
N LEU A 530 -14.16 1.20 -20.80
CA LEU A 530 -15.62 1.33 -20.78
C LEU A 530 -16.25 0.40 -19.75
N TYR A 531 -17.41 0.80 -19.23
CA TYR A 531 -18.20 -0.01 -18.32
C TYR A 531 -19.66 -0.04 -18.78
N ASP A 532 -20.29 -1.21 -18.69
CA ASP A 532 -21.66 -1.44 -19.18
C ASP A 532 -22.69 -0.46 -18.60
N SER A 533 -22.50 -0.04 -17.35
CA SER A 533 -23.37 0.93 -16.66
C SER A 533 -23.43 2.30 -17.32
N GLY A 534 -22.43 2.67 -18.13
CA GLY A 534 -22.33 3.96 -18.81
C GLY A 534 -22.85 3.95 -20.25
N LEU A 535 -23.20 2.80 -20.84
CA LEU A 535 -23.57 2.71 -22.25
C LEU A 535 -24.88 3.48 -22.55
N LYS A 536 -24.88 4.28 -23.61
CA LYS A 536 -26.02 5.08 -24.08
C LYS A 536 -26.22 4.94 -25.59
N SER A 537 -27.49 4.84 -25.99
CA SER A 537 -27.91 4.85 -27.39
C SER A 537 -28.06 6.27 -27.94
N ILE A 538 -27.90 6.42 -29.25
CA ILE A 538 -28.17 7.67 -29.97
C ILE A 538 -29.68 7.77 -30.26
N ASP A 539 -30.38 8.64 -29.55
CA ASP A 539 -31.84 8.79 -29.58
C ASP A 539 -32.34 9.88 -30.56
N PHE A 540 -31.44 10.51 -31.31
CA PHE A 540 -31.73 11.62 -32.22
C PHE A 540 -31.51 11.29 -33.69
N LYS A 541 -31.20 10.02 -34.01
CA LYS A 541 -30.86 9.58 -35.37
C LYS A 541 -31.99 9.85 -36.39
N ASP A 542 -33.22 9.60 -35.99
CA ASP A 542 -34.39 9.78 -36.87
C ASP A 542 -34.58 11.26 -37.22
N TYR A 543 -34.50 12.14 -36.21
CA TYR A 543 -34.56 13.59 -36.40
C TYR A 543 -33.49 14.11 -37.36
N LEU A 544 -32.25 13.62 -37.27
CA LEU A 544 -31.18 14.02 -38.19
C LEU A 544 -31.52 13.65 -39.62
N THR A 545 -32.02 12.43 -39.83
CA THR A 545 -32.38 11.91 -41.15
C THR A 545 -33.53 12.72 -41.77
N GLU A 546 -34.57 13.03 -40.99
CA GLU A 546 -35.71 13.84 -41.42
C GLU A 546 -35.31 15.27 -41.83
N ASN A 547 -34.19 15.79 -41.31
CA ASN A 547 -33.70 17.15 -41.57
C ASN A 547 -32.51 17.21 -42.54
N ASN A 548 -32.24 16.13 -43.30
CA ASN A 548 -31.10 16.01 -44.23
C ASN A 548 -29.73 16.24 -43.56
N LEU A 549 -29.62 15.91 -42.28
CA LEU A 549 -28.37 15.94 -41.52
C LEU A 549 -27.77 14.54 -41.44
N GLN A 550 -26.45 14.50 -41.41
CA GLN A 550 -25.65 13.29 -41.24
C GLN A 550 -24.91 13.36 -39.92
N PHE A 551 -24.52 12.20 -39.42
CA PHE A 551 -23.62 12.13 -38.28
C PHE A 551 -22.53 11.10 -38.50
N GLU A 552 -21.41 11.32 -37.84
CA GLU A 552 -20.27 10.43 -37.75
C GLU A 552 -20.00 10.17 -36.28
N ASN A 553 -19.91 8.91 -35.88
CA ASN A 553 -19.64 8.52 -34.50
C ASN A 553 -18.30 7.80 -34.43
N HIS A 554 -17.35 8.38 -33.70
CA HIS A 554 -16.05 7.79 -33.45
C HIS A 554 -15.78 7.82 -31.95
N GLY A 555 -15.75 6.62 -31.37
CA GLY A 555 -15.59 6.45 -29.94
C GLY A 555 -16.60 7.28 -29.15
N ARG A 556 -16.09 8.11 -28.24
CA ARG A 556 -16.87 8.98 -27.34
C ARG A 556 -17.21 10.34 -27.95
N TYR A 557 -17.24 10.43 -29.27
CA TYR A 557 -17.55 11.67 -29.97
C TYR A 557 -18.48 11.45 -31.18
N ILE A 558 -19.44 12.38 -31.34
CA ILE A 558 -20.36 12.42 -32.48
C ILE A 558 -20.26 13.79 -33.18
N LYS A 559 -19.97 13.75 -34.47
CA LYS A 559 -20.06 14.90 -35.37
C LYS A 559 -21.41 14.94 -36.04
N ILE A 560 -22.05 16.11 -36.07
CA ILE A 560 -23.27 16.34 -36.85
C ILE A 560 -22.97 17.38 -37.93
N TYR A 561 -23.28 17.04 -39.19
CA TYR A 561 -22.97 17.86 -40.34
C TYR A 561 -24.03 17.73 -41.45
N GLY A 562 -24.04 18.66 -42.40
CA GLY A 562 -24.93 18.65 -43.56
C GLY A 562 -24.27 19.21 -44.81
N ASN A 563 -24.91 19.04 -45.97
CA ASN A 563 -24.40 19.58 -47.24
C ASN A 563 -24.53 21.11 -47.32
N TYR A 564 -25.49 21.69 -46.60
CA TYR A 564 -25.71 23.12 -46.47
C TYR A 564 -26.16 23.45 -45.04
N PHE A 565 -26.05 24.71 -44.64
CA PHE A 565 -26.46 25.17 -43.32
C PHE A 565 -27.96 25.49 -43.29
N ASN A 566 -28.67 24.88 -42.35
CA ASN A 566 -30.10 25.04 -42.10
C ASN A 566 -30.28 25.56 -40.67
N GLU A 567 -30.61 26.84 -40.57
CA GLU A 567 -30.73 27.55 -39.31
C GLU A 567 -31.86 27.01 -38.41
N VAL A 568 -32.97 26.56 -39.00
CA VAL A 568 -34.12 26.03 -38.24
C VAL A 568 -33.75 24.71 -37.57
N ALA A 569 -33.14 23.79 -38.32
CA ALA A 569 -32.67 22.51 -37.77
C ALA A 569 -31.60 22.73 -36.68
N TYR A 570 -30.70 23.69 -36.89
CA TYR A 570 -29.68 24.07 -35.90
C TYR A 570 -30.32 24.55 -34.59
N ARG A 571 -31.27 25.50 -34.63
CA ARG A 571 -31.91 26.03 -33.41
C ARG A 571 -32.65 24.95 -32.62
N ASN A 572 -33.40 24.08 -33.30
CA ASN A 572 -34.13 22.99 -32.65
C ASN A 572 -33.20 21.98 -31.96
N LEU A 573 -32.09 21.62 -32.62
CA LEU A 573 -31.09 20.70 -32.06
C LEU A 573 -30.30 21.34 -30.92
N LYS A 574 -29.99 22.64 -31.02
CA LYS A 574 -29.23 23.36 -30.00
C LYS A 574 -29.92 23.28 -28.65
N GLU A 575 -31.22 23.52 -28.58
CA GLU A 575 -31.99 23.42 -27.33
C GLU A 575 -31.96 22.00 -26.74
N LYS A 576 -32.13 20.97 -27.60
CA LYS A 576 -32.06 19.56 -27.19
C LYS A 576 -30.68 19.18 -26.62
N PHE A 577 -29.60 19.61 -27.26
CA PHE A 577 -28.24 19.21 -26.86
C PHE A 577 -27.67 20.05 -25.71
N TYR A 578 -28.01 21.33 -25.61
CA TYR A 578 -27.50 22.20 -24.55
C TYR A 578 -27.90 21.72 -23.14
N ASN A 579 -29.11 21.16 -23.01
CA ASN A 579 -29.62 20.61 -21.76
C ASN A 579 -29.26 19.13 -21.53
N SER A 580 -28.37 18.55 -22.36
CA SER A 580 -28.05 17.13 -22.27
C SER A 580 -27.26 16.80 -21.00
N THR A 581 -27.71 15.77 -20.28
CA THR A 581 -26.93 15.15 -19.20
C THR A 581 -25.85 14.21 -19.74
N VAL A 582 -25.96 13.76 -21.00
CA VAL A 582 -25.11 12.73 -21.61
C VAL A 582 -23.92 13.31 -22.37
N TYR A 583 -24.11 14.45 -23.03
CA TYR A 583 -23.12 15.06 -23.92
C TYR A 583 -22.70 16.45 -23.44
N HIS A 584 -21.43 16.77 -23.67
CA HIS A 584 -21.01 18.15 -23.89
C HIS A 584 -21.29 18.53 -25.34
N CYS A 585 -21.96 19.66 -25.52
CA CYS A 585 -22.30 20.17 -26.84
C CYS A 585 -21.36 21.33 -27.20
N ILE A 586 -20.55 21.12 -28.25
CA ILE A 586 -19.84 22.20 -28.93
C ILE A 586 -20.65 22.53 -30.18
N ASP A 587 -21.45 23.58 -30.09
CA ASP A 587 -22.23 24.07 -31.21
C ASP A 587 -21.37 24.86 -32.19
N ARG A 588 -21.94 25.13 -33.37
CA ARG A 588 -21.31 25.89 -34.46
C ARG A 588 -20.72 27.22 -34.01
N GLU A 589 -21.41 27.95 -33.13
CA GLU A 589 -20.94 29.25 -32.61
C GLU A 589 -19.67 29.12 -31.76
N ASN A 590 -19.52 28.00 -31.04
CA ASN A 590 -18.39 27.76 -30.16
C ASN A 590 -17.26 26.93 -30.80
N MET A 591 -17.40 26.40 -32.01
CA MET A 591 -16.37 25.57 -32.66
C MET A 591 -14.99 26.24 -32.70
N ASN A 592 -14.92 27.54 -33.02
CA ASN A 592 -13.66 28.27 -33.08
C ASN A 592 -12.94 28.36 -31.73
N LYS A 593 -13.67 28.38 -30.60
CA LYS A 593 -13.08 28.35 -29.24
C LYS A 593 -12.27 27.08 -29.01
N TYR A 594 -12.64 26.00 -29.69
CA TYR A 594 -12.00 24.69 -29.61
C TYR A 594 -11.15 24.37 -30.86
N TYR A 595 -10.92 25.37 -31.72
CA TYR A 595 -10.22 25.25 -33.00
C TYR A 595 -10.80 24.21 -33.96
N LEU A 596 -12.11 24.02 -33.90
CA LEU A 596 -12.85 23.15 -34.80
C LEU A 596 -13.39 23.96 -36.00
N PRO A 597 -13.45 23.37 -37.20
CA PRO A 597 -13.86 24.08 -38.40
C PRO A 597 -15.38 24.13 -38.50
N ILE A 598 -15.89 25.28 -38.90
CA ILE A 598 -17.31 25.49 -39.22
C ILE A 598 -17.68 24.76 -40.53
N VAL A 599 -16.76 24.75 -41.50
CA VAL A 599 -16.90 24.05 -42.79
C VAL A 599 -15.71 23.13 -42.98
N GLU A 600 -15.96 21.86 -43.34
CA GLU A 600 -14.91 20.88 -43.63
C GLU A 600 -15.31 20.02 -44.82
N LEU A 601 -14.43 19.88 -45.82
CA LEU A 601 -14.69 19.10 -47.05
C LEU A 601 -16.02 19.49 -47.75
N ASN A 602 -16.28 20.80 -47.84
CA ASN A 602 -17.52 21.37 -48.40
C ASN A 602 -18.80 20.94 -47.67
N LYS A 603 -18.69 20.48 -46.42
CA LYS A 603 -19.81 20.16 -45.54
C LYS A 603 -19.86 21.13 -44.38
N GLU A 604 -21.07 21.49 -44.00
CA GLU A 604 -21.37 22.41 -42.91
C GLU A 604 -21.46 21.65 -41.60
N ASN A 605 -20.59 21.97 -40.64
CA ASN A 605 -20.63 21.36 -39.31
C ASN A 605 -21.65 22.10 -38.43
N TYR A 606 -22.47 21.32 -37.72
CA TYR A 606 -23.52 21.82 -36.83
C TYR A 606 -23.12 21.66 -35.37
N PHE A 607 -22.72 20.45 -34.99
CA PHE A 607 -22.40 20.11 -33.60
C PHE A 607 -21.26 19.10 -33.51
N TYR A 608 -20.49 19.25 -32.45
CA TYR A 608 -19.53 18.29 -31.94
C TYR A 608 -20.04 17.86 -30.56
N LEU A 609 -20.58 16.64 -30.45
CA LEU A 609 -21.10 16.10 -29.20
C LEU A 609 -20.06 15.16 -28.58
N ILE A 610 -19.61 15.46 -27.37
CA ILE A 610 -18.63 14.63 -26.66
C ILE A 610 -19.32 13.99 -25.46
N TYR A 611 -19.28 12.66 -25.35
CA TYR A 611 -19.87 11.99 -24.19
C TYR A 611 -19.16 12.40 -22.91
N LYS A 612 -19.92 12.77 -21.86
CA LYS A 612 -19.33 13.05 -20.52
C LYS A 612 -18.74 11.78 -19.91
N ASN A 613 -17.78 11.92 -19.00
CA ASN A 613 -16.94 10.81 -18.47
C ASN A 613 -17.62 9.56 -17.90
N ASN A 614 -18.92 9.56 -17.61
CA ASN A 614 -19.67 8.39 -17.16
C ASN A 614 -20.63 7.82 -18.23
N PHE A 615 -20.59 8.37 -19.44
CA PHE A 615 -21.42 7.94 -20.56
C PHE A 615 -20.58 7.55 -21.74
N TYR A 616 -21.02 6.52 -22.45
CA TYR A 616 -20.30 5.92 -23.57
C TYR A 616 -21.28 5.60 -24.70
N PRO A 617 -20.83 5.57 -25.96
CA PRO A 617 -21.63 4.98 -27.03
C PRO A 617 -21.91 3.50 -26.72
N LYS A 618 -22.89 2.91 -27.41
CA LYS A 618 -23.11 1.45 -27.38
C LYS A 618 -21.81 0.71 -27.74
N CYS A 619 -21.50 -0.34 -26.98
CA CYS A 619 -20.19 -0.99 -26.94
C CYS A 619 -19.64 -1.39 -28.33
N THR A 620 -18.49 -0.82 -28.70
CA THR A 620 -17.69 -1.18 -29.89
C THR A 620 -16.34 -1.83 -29.52
N GLY A 621 -16.05 -1.96 -28.22
CA GLY A 621 -14.79 -2.46 -27.66
C GLY A 621 -14.70 -2.17 -26.16
N GLU A 622 -13.68 -2.73 -25.49
CA GLU A 622 -13.47 -2.61 -24.04
C GLU A 622 -12.82 -1.27 -23.65
N TYR A 623 -11.93 -0.76 -24.52
CA TYR A 623 -11.31 0.54 -24.40
C TYR A 623 -11.73 1.45 -25.55
N ASN A 624 -11.84 2.74 -25.27
CA ASN A 624 -12.26 3.74 -26.25
C ASN A 624 -11.63 5.11 -25.97
N HIS A 625 -11.71 5.99 -26.95
CA HIS A 625 -11.18 7.34 -26.93
C HIS A 625 -12.22 8.34 -27.48
N GLY A 626 -11.86 9.60 -27.71
CA GLY A 626 -12.75 10.65 -28.25
C GLY A 626 -13.44 11.53 -27.20
N GLY A 627 -13.23 11.25 -25.91
CA GLY A 627 -13.73 12.00 -24.77
C GLY A 627 -12.76 13.07 -24.25
N ILE A 628 -12.92 13.44 -22.98
CA ILE A 628 -12.14 14.47 -22.27
C ILE A 628 -11.71 13.97 -20.88
N SER A 629 -11.49 12.66 -20.76
CA SER A 629 -10.92 12.12 -19.51
C SER A 629 -9.45 12.53 -19.35
N LEU A 630 -8.94 12.40 -18.13
CA LEU A 630 -7.52 12.60 -17.84
C LEU A 630 -6.66 11.67 -18.72
N GLU A 631 -7.05 10.41 -18.85
CA GLU A 631 -6.32 9.38 -19.59
C GLU A 631 -6.31 9.59 -21.10
N GLU A 632 -7.35 10.22 -21.65
CA GLU A 632 -7.43 10.55 -23.09
C GLU A 632 -6.66 11.83 -23.41
N VAL A 633 -6.74 12.84 -22.52
CA VAL A 633 -6.18 14.18 -22.77
C VAL A 633 -4.71 14.28 -22.38
N MET A 634 -4.31 13.75 -21.22
CA MET A 634 -2.94 13.85 -20.72
C MET A 634 -2.07 12.76 -21.32
N VAL A 635 -1.34 13.13 -22.36
CA VAL A 635 -0.56 12.19 -23.15
C VAL A 635 0.94 12.36 -22.94
N PRO A 636 1.70 11.24 -22.98
CA PRO A 636 3.15 11.29 -22.88
C PRO A 636 3.79 11.82 -24.17
N PHE A 637 4.89 12.55 -24.00
CA PHE A 637 5.83 12.87 -25.06
C PHE A 637 7.23 12.76 -24.49
N GLY A 638 8.18 12.19 -25.25
CA GLY A 638 9.56 12.20 -24.81
C GLY A 638 10.60 12.19 -25.91
N VAL A 639 11.75 12.78 -25.57
CA VAL A 639 12.93 12.84 -26.42
C VAL A 639 14.04 12.02 -25.77
N PHE A 640 14.63 11.14 -26.55
CA PHE A 640 15.69 10.23 -26.11
C PHE A 640 16.92 10.37 -26.99
N THR A 641 18.08 10.40 -26.34
CA THR A 641 19.40 10.44 -26.98
C THR A 641 20.34 9.52 -26.20
N THR A 642 21.57 9.30 -26.67
CA THR A 642 22.58 8.51 -25.93
C THR A 642 23.45 9.35 -25.00
N GLU A 643 23.55 10.65 -25.24
CA GLU A 643 24.36 11.57 -24.45
C GLU A 643 23.48 12.32 -23.44
N ARG A 644 23.84 12.30 -22.15
CA ARG A 644 23.16 13.14 -21.15
C ARG A 644 23.61 14.58 -21.37
N LYS A 645 22.67 15.50 -21.64
CA LYS A 645 22.99 16.93 -21.56
C LYS A 645 23.34 17.25 -20.10
N GLU A 646 24.62 17.55 -19.85
CA GLU A 646 25.09 17.90 -18.52
C GLU A 646 24.73 19.35 -18.17
N TYR A 647 24.34 19.57 -16.92
CA TYR A 647 24.13 20.91 -16.40
C TYR A 647 25.48 21.64 -16.31
N LYS A 648 25.57 22.80 -16.96
CA LYS A 648 26.69 23.72 -16.80
C LYS A 648 26.33 24.73 -15.72
N GLU A 649 27.20 24.95 -14.75
CA GLU A 649 26.91 25.89 -13.67
C GLU A 649 26.63 27.31 -14.20
N ILE A 650 25.55 27.95 -13.73
CA ILE A 650 25.23 29.33 -14.09
C ILE A 650 26.02 30.32 -13.22
N GLU A 651 26.47 31.41 -13.83
CA GLU A 651 27.04 32.53 -13.08
C GLU A 651 25.97 33.58 -12.80
N ILE A 652 25.92 34.09 -11.57
CA ILE A 652 24.99 35.15 -11.16
C ILE A 652 25.80 36.39 -10.80
N GLU A 653 25.60 37.47 -11.55
CA GLU A 653 26.23 38.76 -11.30
C GLU A 653 25.20 39.79 -10.84
N VAL A 654 25.43 40.44 -9.70
CA VAL A 654 24.55 41.50 -9.20
C VAL A 654 24.93 42.82 -9.89
N LYS A 655 24.11 43.29 -10.82
CA LYS A 655 24.34 44.54 -11.59
C LYS A 655 23.90 45.79 -10.84
N ASN A 656 22.84 45.70 -10.04
CA ASN A 656 22.40 46.77 -9.17
C ASN A 656 21.85 46.20 -7.87
N ASN A 657 22.39 46.67 -6.75
CA ASN A 657 21.94 46.35 -5.39
C ASN A 657 21.65 47.60 -4.56
N ILE A 658 21.50 48.75 -5.20
CA ILE A 658 21.17 50.02 -4.54
C ILE A 658 19.67 50.27 -4.69
N ILE A 659 19.00 50.50 -3.56
CA ILE A 659 17.56 50.81 -3.50
C ILE A 659 17.31 52.16 -2.82
N GLU A 660 16.25 52.86 -3.21
CA GLU A 660 15.80 54.08 -2.53
C GLU A 660 14.73 53.75 -1.48
N ALA A 661 14.93 54.25 -0.25
CA ALA A 661 13.96 54.06 0.82
C ALA A 661 12.59 54.67 0.46
N ASP A 662 11.52 53.97 0.85
CA ASP A 662 10.11 54.34 0.62
C ASP A 662 9.69 54.42 -0.86
N LYS A 663 10.50 53.92 -1.79
CA LYS A 663 10.16 53.76 -3.21
C LYS A 663 10.29 52.30 -3.63
N VAL A 664 9.52 51.93 -4.65
CA VAL A 664 9.74 50.66 -5.35
C VAL A 664 11.04 50.81 -6.14
N SER A 665 12.05 50.03 -5.78
CA SER A 665 13.34 49.93 -6.45
C SER A 665 13.52 48.50 -6.96
N GLU A 666 14.53 48.25 -7.80
CA GLU A 666 14.78 46.92 -8.36
C GLU A 666 16.23 46.49 -8.11
N ILE A 667 16.40 45.26 -7.62
CA ILE A 667 17.69 44.58 -7.72
C ILE A 667 17.78 43.94 -9.08
N ILE A 668 18.88 44.21 -9.78
CA ILE A 668 19.13 43.70 -11.12
C ILE A 668 20.20 42.61 -11.02
N LEU A 669 19.84 41.40 -11.44
CA LEU A 669 20.72 40.26 -11.56
C LEU A 669 20.97 39.99 -13.04
N LEU A 670 22.23 39.76 -13.43
CA LEU A 670 22.59 39.18 -14.72
C LEU A 670 22.88 37.69 -14.48
N ILE A 671 22.05 36.83 -15.03
CA ILE A 671 22.28 35.39 -15.07
C ILE A 671 23.04 35.12 -16.36
N LYS A 672 24.28 34.64 -16.26
CA LYS A 672 25.00 34.11 -17.42
C LYS A 672 24.71 32.61 -17.49
N ASN A 673 24.06 32.20 -18.58
CA ASN A 673 23.48 30.89 -18.70
C ASN A 673 23.68 30.36 -20.11
N THR A 674 24.14 29.10 -20.18
CA THR A 674 24.26 28.33 -21.42
C THR A 674 23.34 27.10 -21.43
N ASN A 675 22.51 26.94 -20.39
CA ASN A 675 21.55 25.86 -20.26
C ASN A 675 20.15 26.34 -20.64
N GLU A 676 19.23 25.42 -20.90
CA GLU A 676 17.81 25.74 -21.01
C GLU A 676 17.16 25.65 -19.63
N ILE A 677 16.72 26.80 -19.11
CA ILE A 677 16.20 26.93 -17.76
C ILE A 677 14.69 27.17 -17.80
N ASN A 678 13.95 26.35 -17.06
CA ASN A 678 12.51 26.45 -16.87
C ASN A 678 12.16 26.85 -15.42
N LYS A 679 11.00 27.49 -15.23
CA LYS A 679 10.41 27.83 -13.92
C LYS A 679 11.42 28.51 -12.98
N PHE A 680 12.21 29.45 -13.49
CA PHE A 680 13.18 30.17 -12.69
C PHE A 680 12.48 31.09 -11.68
N ASN A 681 12.89 30.99 -10.43
CA ASN A 681 12.39 31.77 -9.31
C ASN A 681 13.58 32.30 -8.51
N ALA A 682 13.69 33.62 -8.41
CA ALA A 682 14.65 34.26 -7.54
C ALA A 682 13.89 34.92 -6.39
N LYS A 683 14.28 34.60 -5.15
CA LYS A 683 13.66 35.10 -3.94
C LYS A 683 14.72 35.62 -2.97
N LEU A 684 14.47 36.80 -2.43
CA LEU A 684 15.19 37.33 -1.28
C LEU A 684 14.47 36.83 -0.02
N ILE A 685 15.12 35.98 0.77
CA ILE A 685 14.46 35.23 1.85
C ILE A 685 13.93 36.17 2.93
N ASN A 686 14.74 37.11 3.40
CA ASN A 686 14.40 37.98 4.53
C ASN A 686 13.47 39.12 4.09
N ILE A 687 13.72 39.72 2.93
CA ILE A 687 12.87 40.78 2.37
C ILE A 687 11.54 40.22 1.82
N GLY A 688 11.52 38.96 1.40
CA GLY A 688 10.34 38.31 0.81
C GLY A 688 10.03 38.73 -0.64
N ALA A 689 10.89 39.53 -1.27
CA ALA A 689 10.74 39.94 -2.66
C ALA A 689 11.13 38.80 -3.62
N LYS A 690 10.43 38.69 -4.75
CA LYS A 690 10.65 37.61 -5.71
C LYS A 690 10.48 38.04 -7.16
N ALA A 691 11.17 37.35 -8.05
CA ALA A 691 10.99 37.41 -9.50
C ALA A 691 10.80 35.98 -10.04
N ASN A 692 9.92 35.82 -11.02
CA ASN A 692 9.70 34.56 -11.70
C ASN A 692 9.87 34.75 -13.20
N ILE A 693 10.61 33.84 -13.83
CA ILE A 693 10.75 33.77 -15.28
C ILE A 693 10.37 32.36 -15.72
N PRO A 694 9.37 32.21 -16.61
CA PRO A 694 8.93 30.89 -17.06
C PRO A 694 10.03 30.10 -17.80
N TYR A 695 10.80 30.78 -18.65
CA TYR A 695 11.83 30.16 -19.50
C TYR A 695 12.90 31.16 -19.93
N PHE A 696 14.15 30.70 -20.00
CA PHE A 696 15.24 31.33 -20.79
C PHE A 696 16.37 30.32 -21.07
N ASP A 697 17.08 30.52 -22.17
CA ASP A 697 18.14 29.64 -22.69
C ASP A 697 19.47 30.36 -22.95
N GLU A 698 19.50 31.67 -22.69
CA GLU A 698 20.65 32.53 -22.86
C GLU A 698 20.87 33.39 -21.61
N ASN A 699 21.84 34.30 -21.68
CA ASN A 699 22.06 35.27 -20.62
C ASN A 699 20.82 36.12 -20.40
N LYS A 700 20.38 36.27 -19.14
CA LYS A 700 19.14 36.98 -18.82
C LYS A 700 19.35 38.01 -17.72
N LEU A 701 18.80 39.21 -17.92
CA LEU A 701 18.65 40.20 -16.87
C LEU A 701 17.33 39.99 -16.13
N ILE A 702 17.41 39.93 -14.80
CA ILE A 702 16.30 39.67 -13.90
C ILE A 702 16.17 40.83 -12.93
N GLN A 703 14.96 41.38 -12.84
CA GLN A 703 14.63 42.48 -11.95
C GLN A 703 13.77 41.97 -10.80
N ILE A 704 14.27 42.11 -9.57
CA ILE A 704 13.53 41.79 -8.35
C ILE A 704 13.02 43.10 -7.76
N PRO A 705 11.70 43.38 -7.80
CA PRO A 705 11.15 44.60 -7.25
C PRO A 705 11.14 44.53 -5.72
N ILE A 706 11.66 45.58 -5.08
CA ILE A 706 11.81 45.70 -3.63
C ILE A 706 11.22 47.05 -3.19
N LYS A 707 10.45 47.01 -2.10
CA LYS A 707 10.00 48.22 -1.41
C LYS A 707 10.31 48.06 0.07
N ILE A 708 11.19 48.93 0.56
CA ILE A 708 11.68 48.90 1.94
C ILE A 708 11.49 50.29 2.55
N SER A 709 10.97 50.33 3.78
CA SER A 709 10.75 51.56 4.56
C SER A 709 11.78 51.73 5.69
N TYR A 710 12.84 50.93 5.69
CA TYR A 710 13.87 50.88 6.73
C TYR A 710 14.95 51.96 6.57
N THR A 711 15.60 52.29 7.70
CA THR A 711 16.61 53.37 7.86
C THR A 711 18.05 52.88 7.91
N GLU A 712 18.31 51.57 7.81
CA GLU A 712 19.67 51.03 7.80
C GLU A 712 20.32 51.24 6.42
N GLU A 713 21.58 51.69 6.39
CA GLU A 713 22.30 51.97 5.14
C GLU A 713 22.63 50.70 4.33
N LYS A 714 22.64 49.52 4.99
CA LYS A 714 23.04 48.23 4.42
C LYS A 714 22.18 47.10 4.99
N ILE A 715 21.67 46.25 4.12
CA ILE A 715 20.88 45.06 4.46
C ILE A 715 21.59 43.83 3.90
N MET A 716 21.73 42.79 4.72
CA MET A 716 22.20 41.47 4.28
C MET A 716 20.99 40.55 4.07
N ASP A 717 20.90 39.92 2.90
CA ASP A 717 19.86 38.94 2.59
C ASP A 717 20.46 37.69 1.95
N ILE A 718 19.65 36.64 1.82
CA ILE A 718 19.96 35.42 1.09
C ILE A 718 19.12 35.44 -0.18
N LEU A 719 19.80 35.44 -1.32
CA LEU A 719 19.21 35.20 -2.62
C LEU A 719 19.11 33.68 -2.82
N GLU A 720 17.88 33.18 -2.81
CA GLU A 720 17.51 31.81 -3.14
C GLU A 720 17.02 31.78 -4.59
N ILE A 721 17.71 31.03 -5.43
CA ILE A 721 17.36 30.80 -6.82
C ILE A 721 16.97 29.34 -6.97
N GLU A 722 15.79 29.11 -7.53
CA GLU A 722 15.24 27.80 -7.83
C GLU A 722 14.87 27.76 -9.31
N PHE A 723 15.27 26.71 -10.01
CA PHE A 723 14.86 26.49 -11.39
C PHE A 723 14.92 25.03 -11.78
N TYR A 724 14.50 24.71 -13.01
CA TYR A 724 14.51 23.36 -13.55
C TYR A 724 15.38 23.27 -14.80
N PHE A 725 16.28 22.30 -14.83
CA PHE A 725 17.05 21.87 -16.00
C PHE A 725 16.65 20.43 -16.34
N LEU A 726 16.17 20.17 -17.56
CA LEU A 726 15.67 18.84 -17.97
C LEU A 726 14.69 18.19 -16.98
N ASN A 727 13.82 19.00 -16.37
CA ASN A 727 12.87 18.60 -15.31
C ASN A 727 13.51 18.21 -13.95
N GLU A 728 14.82 18.30 -13.81
CA GLU A 728 15.50 18.21 -12.51
C GLU A 728 15.56 19.59 -11.85
N LYS A 729 15.19 19.64 -10.57
CA LYS A 729 15.17 20.86 -9.77
C LYS A 729 16.59 21.20 -9.33
N ILE A 730 17.03 22.43 -9.58
CA ILE A 730 18.31 22.98 -9.13
C ILE A 730 18.05 24.17 -8.20
N GLU A 731 18.74 24.18 -7.07
CA GLU A 731 18.65 25.24 -6.06
C GLU A 731 20.03 25.84 -5.80
N ILE A 732 20.11 27.17 -5.82
CA ILE A 732 21.32 27.94 -5.55
C ILE A 732 21.01 28.95 -4.46
N LYS A 733 21.88 29.06 -3.46
CA LYS A 733 21.76 30.04 -2.37
C LYS A 733 23.04 30.86 -2.26
N MET A 734 22.90 32.18 -2.24
CA MET A 734 24.05 33.08 -2.03
C MET A 734 23.66 34.28 -1.18
N SER A 735 24.62 34.81 -0.43
CA SER A 735 24.44 36.04 0.33
C SER A 735 24.54 37.26 -0.58
N ILE A 736 23.61 38.20 -0.43
CA ILE A 736 23.59 39.46 -1.16
C ILE A 736 23.57 40.64 -0.19
N GLU A 737 24.35 41.65 -0.51
CA GLU A 737 24.39 42.92 0.19
C GLU A 737 23.57 43.96 -0.58
N ILE A 738 22.67 44.65 0.10
CA ILE A 738 21.74 45.62 -0.47
C ILE A 738 21.96 46.96 0.21
N PHE A 739 22.26 47.99 -0.57
CA PHE A 739 22.52 49.34 -0.07
C PHE A 739 21.27 50.21 -0.17
N VAL A 740 20.89 50.86 0.94
CA VAL A 740 19.71 51.71 0.99
C VAL A 740 20.14 53.18 0.94
N LYS A 741 19.75 53.88 -0.13
CA LYS A 741 19.89 55.33 -0.24
C LYS A 741 18.73 56.01 0.47
N GLU A 742 19.06 56.84 1.46
CA GLU A 742 18.08 57.71 2.13
C GLU A 742 17.40 58.66 1.13
N ASN A 743 16.09 58.80 1.27
CA ASN A 743 15.31 59.76 0.50
C ASN A 743 15.59 61.21 0.98
N LYS A 744 16.45 61.93 0.24
CA LYS A 744 16.88 63.31 0.54
C LYS A 744 15.70 64.29 0.69
N VAL A 745 14.56 64.03 0.05
CA VAL A 745 13.35 64.88 0.12
C VAL A 745 12.70 64.82 1.51
N LYS A 746 12.68 63.65 2.16
CA LYS A 746 12.15 63.49 3.52
C LYS A 746 13.03 64.20 4.55
N LYS A 747 14.36 64.09 4.45
CA LYS A 747 15.31 64.77 5.35
C LYS A 747 15.24 66.29 5.22
N PHE A 748 15.04 66.81 4.00
CA PHE A 748 14.81 68.24 3.76
C PHE A 748 13.49 68.72 4.36
N ASN A 749 12.40 67.99 4.14
CA ASN A 749 11.09 68.30 4.75
C ASN A 749 11.09 68.20 6.28
N GLN A 750 11.86 67.27 6.84
CA GLN A 750 11.99 67.09 8.30
C GLN A 750 12.91 68.15 8.91
N LYS A 751 13.97 68.57 8.21
CA LYS A 751 14.74 69.78 8.57
C LYS A 751 13.90 71.05 8.52
N ILE A 752 13.03 71.22 7.52
CA ILE A 752 12.10 72.36 7.43
C ILE A 752 11.06 72.32 8.56
N LYS A 753 10.55 71.14 8.92
CA LYS A 753 9.62 70.97 10.05
C LYS A 753 10.29 71.32 11.38
N ASN A 754 11.53 70.88 11.58
CA ASN A 754 12.30 71.16 12.80
C ASN A 754 12.82 72.61 12.85
N SER A 755 13.07 73.26 11.72
CA SER A 755 13.43 74.69 11.67
C SER A 755 12.21 75.59 11.92
N ARG A 756 10.99 75.12 11.61
CA ARG A 756 9.73 75.81 11.92
C ARG A 756 9.24 75.59 13.34
N SER A 757 9.81 74.64 14.10
CA SER A 757 9.52 74.46 15.53
C SER A 757 10.49 75.21 16.46
N LEU A 758 11.46 75.95 15.89
CA LEU A 758 12.41 76.82 16.60
C LEU A 758 12.18 78.32 16.30
N LEU A 759 11.11 78.63 15.57
CA LEU A 759 10.43 79.94 15.50
C LEU A 759 9.09 79.78 16.24
#